data_AF-G2X7A1-F1
#
_entry.id   AF-G2X7A1-F1
#
_cell.length_a   1.000
_cell.length_b   1.000
_cell.length_c   1.000
_cell.angle_alpha   90.00
_cell.angle_beta   90.00
_cell.angle_gamma   90.00
#
_symmetry.space_group_name_H-M   'P 1'
#
loop_
_entity.id
_entity.type
_entity.pdbx_description
1 polymer ?
#
loop_
_entity_poly.entity_id
_entity_poly.type
_entity_poly.pdbx_seq_one_letter_code
_entity_poly.pdbx_strand_id
1 'polypeptide(L)'
;MAEASADAKGPVDPQAPQSDTNTNVSILDNIRASLKRKDDTSRFVGLTMLRTFLDSSSELKDDEAIISSLWDAISPKFLDRLLKSKGSQNDQQSTLDLGVLVIHKFTQLLPEESKRDKKLVGRIPVLVATVLRSSEETTQLIIQTLLELMAFPEGAKSFIAIEDPSPLIEIAPSQPLALEVFDLAWINCMAGSTNRTSLRPVIDESIKGLVSSFKGTDGVTLLRFLGNFLRRSHPEGLPLNPTWIKPIVNYTRDLLTNKPNPEARNSYTLVSASLLEVYPTEASRLLFTNDIKADRPFAYLFITLVLTEIRAVTPRLLSLLNDPSYPDTAKRLGSAFDIITHFVGYLIRAMDATADGQDDPSLMPAEYLLKLRTSISETMSLVIEFLRDRYDASVAGAMGLHPDARPNAPDQWQDTLPITWDSSKDVIDNDPLILAEIRALAIWLREDDNKLLRKEAAGLTDMFMDLYQASAPERLDFRSPILVALEGVVFENKGVDAFGANGGWKILSHDLVKILQGVPSARDDRESSRGMEIVRILLPFSEAEENGTEEDWMGLVTAIAAWAPPDGAQPLVDLEMEAAVLQLATSLLTNAHEGMRKRYVHSTAAIVEIARHLRDQVDEGDGSLRESLDDVVVTLESL
;
A
#
# COMPACT_ATOMS: atom_id res chain seq x y z
N MET A 1 31.00 -89.59 21.60
CA MET A 1 30.12 -88.62 20.89
C MET A 1 31.05 -87.82 19.98
N ALA A 2 31.14 -88.26 18.72
CA ALA A 2 30.67 -87.54 17.52
C ALA A 2 31.68 -86.46 17.10
N GLU A 3 32.52 -86.73 16.09
CA GLU A 3 32.30 -86.37 14.65
C GLU A 3 32.29 -84.85 14.42
N ALA A 4 32.81 -84.23 13.36
CA ALA A 4 33.75 -84.55 12.28
C ALA A 4 33.98 -83.21 11.51
N SER A 5 35.15 -83.09 10.88
CA SER A 5 35.54 -82.26 9.73
C SER A 5 34.54 -81.30 9.04
N ALA A 6 34.99 -80.08 8.72
CA ALA A 6 34.61 -79.39 7.46
C ALA A 6 35.69 -78.42 6.96
N ASP A 7 36.06 -78.62 5.70
CA ASP A 7 37.04 -77.92 4.88
C ASP A 7 36.45 -76.70 4.14
N ALA A 8 37.37 -75.79 3.80
CA ALA A 8 37.37 -74.69 2.81
C ALA A 8 36.12 -74.30 1.98
N LYS A 9 35.86 -72.98 1.93
CA LYS A 9 35.50 -72.22 0.70
C LYS A 9 35.77 -70.72 0.88
N GLY A 10 36.59 -70.13 0.00
CA GLY A 10 36.71 -68.68 -0.18
C GLY A 10 35.54 -68.08 -0.98
N PRO A 11 35.69 -66.84 -1.49
CA PRO A 11 35.02 -65.63 -1.02
C PRO A 11 33.66 -65.40 -1.70
N VAL A 12 32.75 -64.72 -1.00
CA VAL A 12 31.51 -64.17 -1.59
C VAL A 12 31.64 -62.65 -1.58
N ASP A 13 31.82 -62.09 -2.77
CA ASP A 13 31.67 -60.65 -3.04
C ASP A 13 30.25 -60.21 -2.62
N PRO A 14 30.09 -59.10 -1.88
CA PRO A 14 28.80 -58.44 -1.76
C PRO A 14 28.47 -57.78 -3.10
N GLN A 15 27.57 -58.38 -3.88
CA GLN A 15 26.91 -57.70 -4.98
C GLN A 15 26.23 -56.43 -4.43
N ALA A 16 26.76 -55.29 -4.84
CA ALA A 16 26.11 -54.00 -4.69
C ALA A 16 24.78 -53.98 -5.49
N PRO A 17 23.75 -53.24 -5.04
CA PRO A 17 22.47 -53.14 -5.74
C PRO A 17 22.64 -52.28 -7.01
N GLN A 18 22.91 -52.92 -8.15
CA GLN A 18 23.00 -52.29 -9.48
C GLN A 18 21.74 -52.52 -10.35
N SER A 19 20.66 -53.08 -9.79
CA SER A 19 19.46 -53.48 -10.55
C SER A 19 18.43 -52.36 -10.76
N ASP A 20 18.39 -51.34 -9.90
CA ASP A 20 17.29 -50.37 -9.92
C ASP A 20 17.51 -49.26 -10.96
N THR A 21 18.76 -48.85 -11.20
CA THR A 21 19.10 -47.78 -12.15
C THR A 21 18.86 -48.18 -13.61
N ASN A 22 19.22 -49.41 -14.00
CA ASN A 22 19.02 -49.91 -15.37
C ASN A 22 17.54 -50.11 -15.73
N THR A 23 16.71 -50.49 -14.75
CA THR A 23 15.28 -50.70 -14.94
C THR A 23 14.56 -49.35 -15.13
N ASN A 24 14.95 -48.32 -14.36
CA ASN A 24 14.41 -46.97 -14.48
C ASN A 24 14.75 -46.29 -15.82
N VAL A 25 15.97 -46.48 -16.35
CA VAL A 25 16.36 -45.96 -17.68
C VAL A 25 15.53 -46.59 -18.81
N SER A 26 15.28 -47.91 -18.75
CA SER A 26 14.42 -48.62 -19.71
C SER A 26 12.96 -48.13 -19.66
N ILE A 27 12.43 -47.87 -18.46
CA ILE A 27 11.07 -47.33 -18.29
C ILE A 27 10.96 -45.92 -18.89
N LEU A 28 11.95 -45.06 -18.62
CA LEU A 28 12.01 -43.69 -19.15
C LEU A 28 12.03 -43.66 -20.69
N ASP A 29 12.81 -44.53 -21.32
CA ASP A 29 12.88 -44.61 -22.78
C ASP A 29 11.57 -45.13 -23.40
N ASN A 30 10.90 -46.08 -22.74
CA ASN A 30 9.58 -46.56 -23.15
C ASN A 30 8.50 -45.45 -23.03
N ILE A 31 8.55 -44.65 -21.96
CA ILE A 31 7.66 -43.49 -21.77
C ILE A 31 7.91 -42.47 -22.89
N ARG A 32 9.16 -42.08 -23.14
CA ARG A 32 9.52 -41.12 -24.21
C ARG A 32 9.10 -41.62 -25.58
N ALA A 33 9.35 -42.88 -25.89
CA ALA A 33 8.97 -43.49 -27.17
C ALA A 33 7.45 -43.47 -27.35
N SER A 34 6.68 -43.75 -26.29
CA SER A 34 5.22 -43.75 -26.34
C SER A 34 4.63 -42.35 -26.49
N LEU A 35 5.20 -41.34 -25.84
CA LEU A 35 4.77 -39.94 -25.94
C LEU A 35 5.08 -39.30 -27.31
N LYS A 36 6.19 -39.71 -27.96
CA LYS A 36 6.60 -39.20 -29.29
C LYS A 36 5.84 -39.83 -30.46
N ARG A 37 5.11 -40.93 -30.26
CA ARG A 37 4.32 -41.58 -31.32
C ARG A 37 3.21 -40.67 -31.84
N LYS A 38 2.67 -41.00 -33.03
CA LYS A 38 1.63 -40.19 -33.70
C LYS A 38 0.21 -40.52 -33.22
N ASP A 39 -0.02 -41.75 -32.77
CA ASP A 39 -1.33 -42.22 -32.33
C ASP A 39 -1.64 -41.81 -30.88
N ASP A 40 -2.87 -41.38 -30.63
CA ASP A 40 -3.28 -40.86 -29.33
C ASP A 40 -3.40 -41.94 -28.26
N THR A 41 -3.63 -43.19 -28.65
CA THR A 41 -3.66 -44.35 -27.74
C THR A 41 -2.29 -44.60 -27.12
N SER A 42 -1.21 -44.65 -27.92
CA SER A 42 0.15 -44.81 -27.39
C SER A 42 0.55 -43.64 -26.51
N ARG A 43 0.16 -42.41 -26.88
CA ARG A 43 0.44 -41.23 -26.05
C ARG A 43 -0.31 -41.25 -24.73
N PHE A 44 -1.57 -41.70 -24.73
CA PHE A 44 -2.36 -41.83 -23.51
C PHE A 44 -1.75 -42.87 -22.57
N VAL A 45 -1.38 -44.04 -23.08
CA VAL A 45 -0.66 -45.06 -22.32
C VAL A 45 0.66 -44.50 -21.76
N GLY A 46 1.40 -43.74 -22.59
CA GLY A 46 2.61 -43.05 -22.17
C GLY A 46 2.38 -42.06 -21.00
N LEU A 47 1.27 -41.31 -21.01
CA LEU A 47 0.91 -40.41 -19.91
C LEU A 47 0.50 -41.14 -18.64
N THR A 48 -0.22 -42.27 -18.76
CA THR A 48 -0.58 -43.08 -17.59
C THR A 48 0.67 -43.68 -16.95
N MET A 49 1.62 -44.19 -17.76
CA MET A 49 2.92 -44.66 -17.27
C MET A 49 3.73 -43.52 -16.64
N LEU A 50 3.73 -42.35 -17.27
CA LEU A 50 4.41 -41.16 -16.75
C LEU A 50 3.84 -40.73 -15.40
N ARG A 51 2.52 -40.74 -15.23
CA ARG A 51 1.87 -40.46 -13.94
C ARG A 51 2.38 -41.41 -12.86
N THR A 52 2.29 -42.71 -13.09
CA THR A 52 2.74 -43.71 -12.11
C THR A 52 4.22 -43.55 -11.77
N PHE A 53 5.05 -43.23 -12.77
CA PHE A 53 6.47 -42.95 -12.58
C PHE A 53 6.71 -41.69 -11.73
N LEU A 54 6.03 -40.58 -12.04
CA LEU A 54 6.12 -39.32 -11.29
C LEU A 54 5.57 -39.43 -9.87
N ASP A 55 4.70 -40.39 -9.58
CA ASP A 55 4.23 -40.65 -8.21
C ASP A 55 5.21 -41.53 -7.41
N SER A 56 5.93 -42.46 -8.06
CA SER A 56 6.69 -43.53 -7.40
C SER A 56 8.19 -43.26 -7.16
N SER A 57 8.83 -42.43 -7.98
CA SER A 57 10.31 -42.33 -7.97
C SER A 57 10.78 -40.98 -7.40
N SER A 58 11.15 -40.91 -6.12
CA SER A 58 11.63 -39.67 -5.48
C SER A 58 13.00 -39.21 -5.98
N GLU A 59 13.94 -40.13 -6.20
CA GLU A 59 15.35 -39.84 -6.57
C GLU A 59 15.53 -39.23 -7.97
N LEU A 60 14.53 -39.38 -8.85
CA LEU A 60 14.56 -38.90 -10.24
C LEU A 60 13.67 -37.67 -10.46
N LYS A 61 12.93 -37.22 -9.42
CA LYS A 61 12.23 -35.92 -9.43
C LYS A 61 13.19 -34.75 -9.32
N ASP A 62 14.38 -35.01 -8.75
CA ASP A 62 15.43 -34.00 -8.54
C ASP A 62 16.37 -33.87 -9.76
N ASP A 63 16.22 -34.71 -10.79
CA ASP A 63 16.98 -34.61 -12.04
C ASP A 63 16.25 -33.72 -13.07
N GLU A 64 16.59 -32.43 -13.06
CA GLU A 64 16.03 -31.41 -13.94
C GLU A 64 16.14 -31.76 -15.44
N ALA A 65 17.21 -32.44 -15.86
CA ALA A 65 17.44 -32.79 -17.25
C ALA A 65 16.49 -33.92 -17.70
N ILE A 66 16.25 -34.90 -16.82
CA ILE A 66 15.28 -35.97 -17.09
C ILE A 66 13.87 -35.39 -17.17
N ILE A 67 13.46 -34.56 -16.21
CA ILE A 67 12.12 -33.93 -16.19
C ILE A 67 11.91 -33.07 -17.45
N SER A 68 12.88 -32.23 -17.81
CA SER A 68 12.80 -31.41 -19.03
C SER A 68 12.69 -32.27 -20.29
N SER A 69 13.47 -33.36 -20.39
CA SER A 69 13.41 -34.28 -21.54
C SER A 69 12.06 -35.00 -21.67
N LEU A 70 11.40 -35.31 -20.55
CA LEU A 70 10.08 -35.93 -20.52
C LEU A 70 9.01 -34.92 -20.92
N TRP A 71 9.09 -33.69 -20.43
CA TRP A 71 8.22 -32.61 -20.84
C TRP A 71 8.32 -32.39 -22.35
N ASP A 72 9.54 -32.29 -22.90
CA ASP A 72 9.82 -32.14 -24.32
C ASP A 72 9.17 -33.21 -25.21
N ALA A 73 9.09 -34.44 -24.72
CA ALA A 73 8.45 -35.54 -25.44
C ALA A 73 6.92 -35.39 -25.57
N ILE A 74 6.27 -34.59 -24.71
CA ILE A 74 4.82 -34.40 -24.71
C ILE A 74 4.40 -33.37 -25.76
N SER A 75 3.42 -33.72 -26.60
CA SER A 75 2.84 -32.78 -27.57
C SER A 75 1.86 -31.81 -26.91
N PRO A 76 2.05 -30.47 -27.05
CA PRO A 76 1.11 -29.48 -26.50
C PRO A 76 -0.31 -29.62 -27.08
N LYS A 77 -0.40 -29.92 -28.39
CA LYS A 77 -1.69 -30.16 -29.07
C LYS A 77 -2.38 -31.43 -28.59
N PHE A 78 -1.64 -32.41 -28.07
CA PHE A 78 -2.22 -33.60 -27.48
C PHE A 78 -2.83 -33.27 -26.10
N LEU A 79 -2.10 -32.55 -25.25
CA LEU A 79 -2.62 -32.05 -23.97
C LEU A 79 -3.92 -31.24 -24.16
N ASP A 80 -3.96 -30.36 -25.16
CA ASP A 80 -5.18 -29.60 -25.48
C ASP A 80 -6.37 -30.46 -25.84
N ARG A 81 -6.13 -31.56 -26.54
CA ARG A 81 -7.19 -32.49 -26.94
C ARG A 81 -7.69 -33.31 -25.75
N LEU A 82 -6.81 -33.65 -24.80
CA LEU A 82 -7.20 -34.31 -23.55
C LEU A 82 -8.10 -33.39 -22.72
N LEU A 83 -7.70 -32.14 -22.53
CA LEU A 83 -8.48 -31.14 -21.80
C LEU A 83 -9.82 -30.81 -22.48
N LYS A 84 -9.85 -30.81 -23.82
CA LYS A 84 -11.07 -30.55 -24.62
C LYS A 84 -11.87 -31.82 -24.95
N SER A 85 -11.53 -32.97 -24.37
CA SER A 85 -12.13 -34.26 -24.73
C SER A 85 -13.66 -34.21 -24.64
N LYS A 86 -14.32 -34.86 -25.60
CA LYS A 86 -15.79 -35.02 -25.67
C LYS A 86 -16.07 -36.52 -25.75
N GLY A 87 -16.77 -37.07 -24.75
CA GLY A 87 -17.02 -38.51 -24.66
C GLY A 87 -18.14 -38.87 -23.68
N SER A 88 -18.22 -40.16 -23.31
CA SER A 88 -19.05 -40.57 -22.17
C SER A 88 -18.57 -39.84 -20.90
N GLN A 89 -19.46 -39.50 -19.97
CA GLN A 89 -19.09 -38.69 -18.79
C GLN A 89 -17.88 -39.25 -18.03
N ASN A 90 -17.80 -40.57 -17.85
CA ASN A 90 -16.71 -41.21 -17.09
C ASN A 90 -15.38 -41.24 -17.86
N ASP A 91 -15.39 -41.54 -19.15
CA ASP A 91 -14.17 -41.58 -19.97
C ASP A 91 -13.62 -40.17 -20.22
N GLN A 92 -14.53 -39.19 -20.36
CA GLN A 92 -14.17 -37.78 -20.48
C GLN A 92 -13.50 -37.26 -19.20
N GLN A 93 -14.06 -37.58 -18.03
CA GLN A 93 -13.52 -37.12 -16.76
C GLN A 93 -12.13 -37.69 -16.50
N SER A 94 -11.94 -39.01 -16.64
CA SER A 94 -10.63 -39.64 -16.43
C SER A 94 -9.54 -39.12 -17.37
N THR A 95 -9.90 -38.79 -18.61
CA THR A 95 -8.98 -38.20 -19.60
C THR A 95 -8.57 -36.78 -19.23
N LEU A 96 -9.54 -35.98 -18.77
CA LEU A 96 -9.31 -34.61 -18.31
C LEU A 96 -8.45 -34.60 -17.04
N ASP A 97 -8.82 -35.41 -16.05
CA ASP A 97 -8.10 -35.51 -14.76
C ASP A 97 -6.64 -35.91 -14.97
N LEU A 98 -6.38 -36.88 -15.86
CA LEU A 98 -5.01 -37.27 -16.21
C LEU A 98 -4.23 -36.11 -16.86
N GLY A 99 -4.86 -35.37 -17.77
CA GLY A 99 -4.25 -34.21 -18.43
C GLY A 99 -3.89 -33.10 -17.44
N VAL A 100 -4.83 -32.72 -16.57
CA VAL A 100 -4.63 -31.71 -15.53
C VAL A 100 -3.55 -32.14 -14.55
N LEU A 101 -3.59 -33.38 -14.06
CA LEU A 101 -2.62 -33.90 -13.10
C LEU A 101 -1.20 -33.86 -13.68
N VAL A 102 -1.03 -34.29 -14.93
CA VAL A 102 0.28 -34.25 -15.60
C VAL A 102 0.78 -32.82 -15.70
N ILE A 103 -0.07 -31.88 -16.17
CA ILE A 103 0.32 -30.47 -16.26
C ILE A 103 0.70 -29.92 -14.88
N HIS A 104 -0.12 -30.16 -13.86
CA HIS A 104 0.13 -29.72 -12.49
C HIS A 104 1.48 -30.24 -11.95
N LYS A 105 1.78 -31.54 -12.17
CA LYS A 105 3.06 -32.14 -11.76
C LYS A 105 4.25 -31.49 -12.47
N PHE A 106 4.16 -31.22 -13.77
CA PHE A 106 5.24 -30.54 -14.48
C PHE A 106 5.39 -29.08 -14.05
N THR A 107 4.30 -28.40 -13.71
CA THR A 107 4.36 -27.05 -13.14
C THR A 107 5.12 -27.02 -11.80
N GLN A 108 5.10 -28.11 -11.02
CA GLN A 108 5.87 -28.24 -9.77
C GLN A 108 7.34 -28.66 -9.99
N LEU A 109 7.61 -29.49 -10.99
CA LEU A 109 8.92 -30.15 -11.16
C LEU A 109 9.83 -29.50 -12.22
N LEU A 110 9.30 -28.70 -13.13
CA LEU A 110 10.10 -28.08 -14.18
C LEU A 110 11.00 -26.98 -13.62
N PRO A 111 12.21 -26.79 -14.19
CA PRO A 111 13.02 -25.61 -13.93
C PRO A 111 12.27 -24.33 -14.28
N GLU A 112 12.58 -23.26 -13.56
CA GLU A 112 11.93 -21.94 -13.68
C GLU A 112 11.90 -21.41 -15.13
N GLU A 113 12.95 -21.62 -15.92
CA GLU A 113 13.00 -21.22 -17.33
C GLU A 113 11.96 -21.97 -18.18
N SER A 114 11.82 -23.27 -17.94
CA SER A 114 10.87 -24.14 -18.65
C SER A 114 9.42 -23.85 -18.27
N LYS A 115 9.17 -23.37 -17.05
CA LYS A 115 7.81 -22.95 -16.62
C LYS A 115 7.30 -21.75 -17.41
N ARG A 116 8.21 -20.89 -17.90
CA ARG A 116 7.90 -19.68 -18.69
C ARG A 116 7.68 -19.95 -20.18
N ASP A 117 7.99 -21.16 -20.65
CA ASP A 117 7.84 -21.52 -22.06
C ASP A 117 6.36 -21.52 -22.50
N LYS A 118 6.13 -21.09 -23.75
CA LYS A 118 4.83 -21.10 -24.43
C LYS A 118 4.17 -22.47 -24.43
N LYS A 119 4.96 -23.55 -24.31
CA LYS A 119 4.45 -24.91 -24.21
C LYS A 119 3.58 -25.12 -22.97
N LEU A 120 3.95 -24.53 -21.83
CA LEU A 120 3.21 -24.62 -20.57
C LEU A 120 2.23 -23.45 -20.43
N VAL A 121 2.73 -22.23 -20.54
CA VAL A 121 1.94 -20.99 -20.44
C VAL A 121 0.80 -20.97 -21.45
N GLY A 122 1.02 -21.44 -22.67
CA GLY A 122 0.00 -21.47 -23.72
C GLY A 122 -1.22 -22.37 -23.42
N ARG A 123 -1.18 -23.18 -22.35
CA ARG A 123 -2.30 -24.04 -21.90
C ARG A 123 -3.25 -23.34 -20.94
N ILE A 124 -2.87 -22.19 -20.39
CA ILE A 124 -3.69 -21.39 -19.46
C ILE A 124 -5.13 -21.18 -19.96
N PRO A 125 -5.39 -20.75 -21.22
CA PRO A 125 -6.76 -20.54 -21.70
C PRO A 125 -7.61 -21.82 -21.69
N VAL A 126 -6.99 -22.97 -21.99
CA VAL A 126 -7.69 -24.25 -22.02
C VAL A 126 -8.00 -24.73 -20.60
N LEU A 127 -7.07 -24.56 -19.66
CA LEU A 127 -7.26 -24.88 -18.25
C LEU A 127 -8.43 -24.09 -17.66
N VAL A 128 -8.49 -22.78 -17.91
CA VAL A 128 -9.61 -21.92 -17.48
C VAL A 128 -10.94 -22.39 -18.07
N ALA A 129 -11.00 -22.67 -19.37
CA ALA A 129 -12.22 -23.16 -20.03
C ALA A 129 -12.72 -24.52 -19.50
N THR A 130 -11.85 -25.32 -18.87
CA THR A 130 -12.19 -26.65 -18.34
C THR A 130 -12.63 -26.65 -16.88
N VAL A 131 -12.54 -25.52 -16.17
CA VAL A 131 -12.89 -25.42 -14.74
C VAL A 131 -14.30 -25.93 -14.45
N LEU A 132 -15.32 -25.39 -15.14
CA LEU A 132 -16.74 -25.70 -14.86
C LEU A 132 -17.15 -27.15 -15.16
N ARG A 133 -16.36 -27.90 -15.91
CA ARG A 133 -16.63 -29.30 -16.28
C ARG A 133 -15.80 -30.31 -15.50
N SER A 134 -14.94 -29.83 -14.60
CA SER A 134 -14.02 -30.67 -13.83
C SER A 134 -14.64 -31.11 -12.51
N SER A 135 -14.13 -32.19 -11.90
CA SER A 135 -14.45 -32.51 -10.51
C SER A 135 -13.91 -31.43 -9.56
N GLU A 136 -14.31 -31.47 -8.30
CA GLU A 136 -13.81 -30.54 -7.28
C GLU A 136 -12.30 -30.67 -7.09
N GLU A 137 -11.77 -31.89 -7.01
CA GLU A 137 -10.33 -32.13 -6.86
C GLU A 137 -9.54 -31.63 -8.07
N THR A 138 -10.05 -31.91 -9.28
CA THR A 138 -9.41 -31.46 -10.52
C THR A 138 -9.47 -29.94 -10.68
N THR A 139 -10.57 -29.32 -10.25
CA THR A 139 -10.69 -27.85 -10.19
C THR A 139 -9.64 -27.25 -9.27
N GLN A 140 -9.42 -27.84 -8.10
CA GLN A 140 -8.39 -27.38 -7.17
C GLN A 140 -6.98 -27.49 -7.79
N LEU A 141 -6.67 -28.58 -8.47
CA LEU A 141 -5.39 -28.74 -9.18
C LEU A 141 -5.23 -27.72 -10.31
N ILE A 142 -6.30 -27.42 -11.06
CA ILE A 142 -6.29 -26.37 -12.09
C ILE A 142 -5.94 -25.02 -11.44
N ILE A 143 -6.63 -24.63 -10.36
CA ILE A 143 -6.39 -23.34 -9.70
C ILE A 143 -4.96 -23.25 -9.17
N GLN A 144 -4.46 -24.28 -8.48
CA GLN A 144 -3.07 -24.31 -8.00
C GLN A 144 -2.05 -24.20 -9.15
N THR A 145 -2.32 -24.88 -10.27
CA THR A 145 -1.49 -24.76 -11.47
C THR A 145 -1.51 -23.34 -12.02
N LEU A 146 -2.68 -22.70 -12.05
CA LEU A 146 -2.80 -21.31 -12.51
C LEU A 146 -2.03 -20.36 -11.59
N LEU A 147 -2.15 -20.50 -10.26
CA LEU A 147 -1.42 -19.66 -9.29
C LEU A 147 0.09 -19.69 -9.51
N GLU A 148 0.67 -20.89 -9.66
CA GLU A 148 2.11 -21.04 -9.93
C GLU A 148 2.50 -20.36 -11.25
N LEU A 149 1.70 -20.54 -12.31
CA LEU A 149 2.00 -19.93 -13.60
C LEU A 149 1.81 -18.41 -13.60
N MET A 150 0.86 -17.88 -12.83
CA MET A 150 0.61 -16.44 -12.72
C MET A 150 1.74 -15.70 -11.99
N ALA A 151 2.56 -16.40 -11.21
CA ALA A 151 3.76 -15.83 -10.58
C ALA A 151 4.77 -15.30 -11.62
N PHE A 152 4.72 -15.80 -12.87
CA PHE A 152 5.58 -15.36 -13.96
C PHE A 152 4.90 -14.30 -14.85
N PRO A 153 5.63 -13.28 -15.32
CA PRO A 153 5.10 -12.28 -16.26
C PRO A 153 4.51 -12.88 -17.54
N GLU A 154 5.09 -13.97 -18.07
CA GLU A 154 4.61 -14.67 -19.26
C GLU A 154 3.25 -15.34 -19.02
N GLY A 155 3.09 -15.99 -17.86
CA GLY A 155 1.83 -16.60 -17.44
C GLY A 155 0.73 -15.57 -17.26
N ALA A 156 1.03 -14.49 -16.53
CA ALA A 156 0.12 -13.37 -16.33
C ALA A 156 -0.35 -12.76 -17.67
N LYS A 157 0.57 -12.52 -18.62
CA LYS A 157 0.23 -12.02 -19.97
C LYS A 157 -0.67 -12.98 -20.74
N SER A 158 -0.42 -14.29 -20.64
CA SER A 158 -1.27 -15.29 -21.29
C SER A 158 -2.67 -15.38 -20.67
N PHE A 159 -2.80 -15.09 -19.37
CA PHE A 159 -4.10 -15.05 -18.70
C PHE A 159 -4.92 -13.81 -19.09
N ILE A 160 -4.31 -12.64 -19.13
CA ILE A 160 -4.97 -11.40 -19.59
C ILE A 160 -5.48 -11.52 -21.03
N ALA A 161 -4.81 -12.31 -21.87
CA ALA A 161 -5.19 -12.55 -23.26
C ALA A 161 -6.35 -13.55 -23.43
N ILE A 162 -6.92 -14.09 -22.34
CA ILE A 162 -8.07 -15.00 -22.41
C ILE A 162 -9.31 -14.21 -22.86
N GLU A 163 -10.00 -14.72 -23.88
CA GLU A 163 -11.24 -14.13 -24.41
C GLU A 163 -12.42 -14.23 -23.42
N ASP A 164 -12.51 -15.35 -22.69
CA ASP A 164 -13.61 -15.63 -21.76
C ASP A 164 -13.08 -16.15 -20.40
N PRO A 165 -12.91 -15.27 -19.39
CA PRO A 165 -12.56 -15.66 -18.02
C PRO A 165 -13.78 -16.10 -17.18
N SER A 166 -15.00 -16.10 -17.73
CA SER A 166 -16.24 -16.40 -17.00
C SER A 166 -16.22 -17.71 -16.22
N PRO A 167 -15.62 -18.82 -16.72
CA PRO A 167 -15.53 -20.06 -15.96
C PRO A 167 -14.86 -19.91 -14.60
N LEU A 168 -13.84 -19.05 -14.50
CA LEU A 168 -13.13 -18.79 -13.24
C LEU A 168 -13.91 -17.81 -12.36
N ILE A 169 -14.63 -16.86 -12.96
CA ILE A 169 -15.51 -15.92 -12.27
C ILE A 169 -16.70 -16.64 -11.61
N GLU A 170 -17.30 -17.60 -12.30
CA GLU A 170 -18.46 -18.36 -11.81
C GLU A 170 -18.13 -19.24 -10.60
N ILE A 171 -16.93 -19.81 -10.53
CA ILE A 171 -16.52 -20.64 -9.39
C ILE A 171 -15.93 -19.85 -8.22
N ALA A 172 -15.60 -18.57 -8.40
CA ALA A 172 -14.94 -17.76 -7.37
C ALA A 172 -15.69 -17.72 -6.02
N PRO A 173 -17.04 -17.71 -5.96
CA PRO A 173 -17.77 -17.79 -4.69
C PRO A 173 -17.56 -19.10 -3.92
N SER A 174 -17.39 -20.22 -4.61
CA SER A 174 -17.18 -21.55 -3.98
C SER A 174 -15.71 -21.92 -3.84
N GLN A 175 -14.82 -21.30 -4.62
CA GLN A 175 -13.38 -21.55 -4.64
C GLN A 175 -12.61 -20.21 -4.55
N PRO A 176 -12.40 -19.66 -3.34
CA PRO A 176 -11.80 -18.34 -3.15
C PRO A 176 -10.40 -18.16 -3.76
N LEU A 177 -9.63 -19.23 -3.90
CA LEU A 177 -8.31 -19.21 -4.57
C LEU A 177 -8.38 -18.74 -6.03
N ALA A 178 -9.54 -18.81 -6.68
CA ALA A 178 -9.74 -18.22 -8.00
C ALA A 178 -9.52 -16.69 -8.00
N LEU A 179 -9.83 -16.01 -6.90
CA LEU A 179 -9.58 -14.57 -6.74
C LEU A 179 -8.07 -14.26 -6.69
N GLU A 180 -7.28 -15.13 -6.07
CA GLU A 180 -5.82 -15.00 -6.03
C GLU A 180 -5.18 -15.15 -7.42
N VAL A 181 -5.76 -15.97 -8.30
CA VAL A 181 -5.34 -16.06 -9.71
C VAL A 181 -5.50 -14.72 -10.42
N PHE A 182 -6.66 -14.06 -10.25
CA PHE A 182 -6.89 -12.72 -10.82
C PHE A 182 -5.92 -11.70 -10.24
N ASP A 183 -5.75 -11.68 -8.92
CA ASP A 183 -4.86 -10.76 -8.22
C ASP A 183 -3.42 -10.85 -8.73
N LEU A 184 -2.84 -12.06 -8.72
CA LEU A 184 -1.46 -12.28 -9.19
C LEU A 184 -1.30 -11.92 -10.67
N ALA A 185 -2.25 -12.32 -11.52
CA ALA A 185 -2.20 -12.02 -12.95
C ALA A 185 -2.21 -10.51 -13.22
N TRP A 186 -3.07 -9.77 -12.52
CA TRP A 186 -3.19 -8.32 -12.70
C TRP A 186 -1.97 -7.57 -12.18
N ILE A 187 -1.53 -7.88 -10.95
CA ILE A 187 -0.37 -7.22 -10.33
C ILE A 187 0.90 -7.47 -11.14
N ASN A 188 1.17 -8.72 -11.55
CA ASN A 188 2.36 -9.04 -12.34
C ASN A 188 2.32 -8.42 -13.75
N CYS A 189 1.13 -8.29 -14.36
CA CYS A 189 0.99 -7.54 -15.60
C CYS A 189 1.23 -6.03 -15.42
N MET A 190 0.75 -5.43 -14.32
CA MET A 190 1.00 -4.01 -14.02
C MET A 190 2.49 -3.73 -13.76
N ALA A 191 3.19 -4.64 -13.08
CA ALA A 191 4.62 -4.53 -12.81
C ALA A 191 5.47 -4.61 -14.08
N GLY A 192 5.12 -5.53 -15.00
CA GLY A 192 5.92 -5.81 -16.20
C GLY A 192 5.48 -5.11 -17.50
N SER A 193 4.40 -4.32 -17.50
CA SER A 193 3.89 -3.69 -18.73
C SER A 193 4.30 -2.22 -18.88
N THR A 194 4.77 -1.87 -20.07
CA THR A 194 4.99 -0.49 -20.52
C THR A 194 3.70 0.22 -20.91
N ASN A 195 2.60 -0.51 -21.16
CA ASN A 195 1.28 0.05 -21.46
C ASN A 195 0.21 -0.48 -20.50
N ARG A 196 0.20 0.05 -19.28
CA ARG A 196 -0.75 -0.35 -18.22
C ARG A 196 -2.20 -0.03 -18.58
N THR A 197 -2.44 0.93 -19.47
CA THR A 197 -3.80 1.37 -19.83
C THR A 197 -4.61 0.29 -20.54
N SER A 198 -3.98 -0.67 -21.21
CA SER A 198 -4.68 -1.77 -21.88
C SER A 198 -5.31 -2.77 -20.89
N LEU A 199 -4.89 -2.76 -19.62
CA LEU A 199 -5.44 -3.64 -18.58
C LEU A 199 -6.79 -3.17 -18.05
N ARG A 200 -7.09 -1.87 -18.15
CA ARG A 200 -8.31 -1.24 -17.64
C ARG A 200 -9.60 -1.96 -18.04
N PRO A 201 -9.89 -2.21 -19.34
CA PRO A 201 -11.13 -2.86 -19.73
C PRO A 201 -11.21 -4.32 -19.24
N VAL A 202 -10.09 -5.03 -19.22
CA VAL A 202 -10.05 -6.44 -18.77
C VAL A 202 -10.36 -6.55 -17.28
N ILE A 203 -9.76 -5.68 -16.47
CA ILE A 203 -10.02 -5.61 -15.02
C ILE A 203 -11.46 -5.18 -14.75
N ASP A 204 -11.95 -4.15 -15.45
CA ASP A 204 -13.32 -3.64 -15.26
C ASP A 204 -14.38 -4.71 -15.55
N GLU A 205 -14.29 -5.40 -16.68
CA GLU A 205 -15.23 -6.47 -17.05
C GLU A 205 -15.13 -7.67 -16.12
N SER A 206 -13.91 -8.06 -15.70
CA SER A 206 -13.72 -9.16 -14.77
C SER A 206 -14.32 -8.85 -13.39
N ILE A 207 -14.11 -7.64 -12.85
CA ILE A 207 -14.70 -7.23 -11.57
C ILE A 207 -16.22 -7.16 -11.67
N LYS A 208 -16.80 -6.65 -12.76
CA LYS A 208 -18.26 -6.69 -13.00
C LYS A 208 -18.79 -8.12 -12.97
N GLY A 209 -18.09 -9.04 -13.63
CA GLY A 209 -18.42 -10.47 -13.62
C GLY A 209 -18.39 -11.04 -12.20
N LEU A 210 -17.33 -10.77 -11.43
CA LEU A 210 -17.19 -11.20 -10.04
C LEU A 210 -18.33 -10.65 -9.16
N VAL A 211 -18.61 -9.35 -9.25
CA VAL A 211 -19.74 -8.74 -8.54
C VAL A 211 -21.07 -9.41 -8.87
N SER A 212 -21.28 -9.82 -10.12
CA SER A 212 -22.49 -10.55 -10.50
C SER A 212 -22.52 -11.98 -9.95
N SER A 213 -21.38 -12.69 -9.97
CA SER A 213 -21.22 -14.06 -9.48
C SER A 213 -21.47 -14.15 -7.97
N PHE A 214 -21.04 -13.14 -7.21
CA PHE A 214 -21.21 -13.08 -5.76
C PHE A 214 -22.60 -12.62 -5.29
N LYS A 215 -23.56 -12.39 -6.21
CA LYS A 215 -24.94 -12.04 -5.83
C LYS A 215 -25.58 -13.16 -5.01
N GLY A 216 -26.16 -12.82 -3.86
CA GLY A 216 -26.79 -13.76 -2.94
C GLY A 216 -25.83 -14.44 -1.95
N THR A 217 -24.53 -14.17 -2.03
CA THR A 217 -23.55 -14.53 -0.99
C THR A 217 -23.39 -13.42 0.05
N ASP A 218 -22.57 -13.64 1.09
CA ASP A 218 -22.21 -12.57 2.02
C ASP A 218 -21.17 -11.57 1.46
N GLY A 219 -20.50 -11.90 0.35
CA GLY A 219 -19.52 -11.04 -0.30
C GLY A 219 -18.20 -10.84 0.46
N VAL A 220 -17.99 -11.45 1.62
CA VAL A 220 -16.84 -11.16 2.51
C VAL A 220 -15.51 -11.41 1.80
N THR A 221 -15.38 -12.54 1.11
CA THR A 221 -14.16 -12.90 0.36
C THR A 221 -13.91 -11.98 -0.82
N LEU A 222 -14.96 -11.54 -1.53
CA LEU A 222 -14.86 -10.57 -2.62
C LEU A 222 -14.37 -9.20 -2.11
N LEU A 223 -14.93 -8.71 -0.99
CA LEU A 223 -14.50 -7.44 -0.40
C LEU A 223 -13.04 -7.49 0.03
N ARG A 224 -12.62 -8.57 0.68
CA ARG A 224 -11.23 -8.78 1.10
C ARG A 224 -10.26 -8.79 -0.09
N PHE A 225 -10.61 -9.52 -1.14
CA PHE A 225 -9.83 -9.57 -2.38
C PHE A 225 -9.70 -8.17 -3.00
N LEU A 226 -10.81 -7.45 -3.19
CA LEU A 226 -10.78 -6.12 -3.80
C LEU A 226 -9.99 -5.12 -2.97
N GLY A 227 -10.12 -5.15 -1.64
CA GLY A 227 -9.33 -4.29 -0.76
C GLY A 227 -7.83 -4.54 -0.88
N ASN A 228 -7.41 -5.81 -0.92
CA ASN A 228 -5.99 -6.17 -1.09
C ASN A 228 -5.46 -5.84 -2.49
N PHE A 229 -6.27 -6.06 -3.53
CA PHE A 229 -5.91 -5.80 -4.92
C PHE A 229 -5.73 -4.29 -5.17
N LEU A 230 -6.74 -3.48 -4.80
CA LEU A 230 -6.74 -2.04 -5.06
C LEU A 230 -5.55 -1.34 -4.39
N ARG A 231 -5.25 -1.67 -3.13
CA ARG A 231 -4.13 -1.08 -2.37
C ARG A 231 -2.75 -1.37 -2.99
N ARG A 232 -2.60 -2.50 -3.71
CA ARG A 232 -1.33 -2.88 -4.38
C ARG A 232 -1.28 -2.47 -5.85
N SER A 233 -2.37 -1.95 -6.39
CA SER A 233 -2.52 -1.68 -7.81
C SER A 233 -1.90 -0.33 -8.20
N HIS A 234 -1.35 -0.27 -9.41
CA HIS A 234 -0.88 1.00 -9.96
C HIS A 234 -2.06 1.81 -10.54
N PRO A 235 -2.22 3.10 -10.22
CA PRO A 235 -3.38 3.90 -10.64
C PRO A 235 -3.62 3.89 -12.16
N GLU A 236 -2.55 3.89 -12.96
CA GLU A 236 -2.64 3.83 -14.43
C GLU A 236 -3.36 2.59 -14.96
N GLY A 237 -3.26 1.46 -14.26
CA GLY A 237 -3.85 0.17 -14.67
C GLY A 237 -5.32 0.01 -14.28
N LEU A 238 -5.84 0.90 -13.44
CA LEU A 238 -7.18 0.81 -12.88
C LEU A 238 -8.23 1.51 -13.77
N PRO A 239 -9.48 1.02 -13.80
CA PRO A 239 -10.55 1.66 -14.57
C PRO A 239 -10.88 3.05 -14.02
N LEU A 240 -11.11 4.04 -14.87
CA LEU A 240 -11.31 5.42 -14.43
C LEU A 240 -12.68 5.69 -13.78
N ASN A 241 -13.75 5.12 -14.36
CA ASN A 241 -15.14 5.35 -13.92
C ASN A 241 -15.91 4.02 -13.78
N PRO A 242 -15.50 3.15 -12.84
CA PRO A 242 -16.09 1.83 -12.70
C PRO A 242 -17.51 1.87 -12.12
N THR A 243 -18.45 1.19 -12.77
CA THR A 243 -19.85 1.09 -12.30
C THR A 243 -20.03 0.10 -11.15
N TRP A 244 -19.03 -0.73 -10.88
CA TRP A 244 -19.07 -1.78 -9.85
C TRP A 244 -18.82 -1.25 -8.43
N ILE A 245 -18.34 -0.01 -8.24
CA ILE A 245 -18.11 0.57 -6.89
C ILE A 245 -19.42 0.59 -6.10
N LYS A 246 -20.53 1.02 -6.71
CA LYS A 246 -21.83 1.12 -6.03
C LYS A 246 -22.31 -0.24 -5.48
N PRO A 247 -22.33 -1.33 -6.26
CA PRO A 247 -22.57 -2.68 -5.72
C PRO A 247 -21.66 -3.06 -4.55
N ILE A 248 -20.36 -2.76 -4.61
CA ILE A 248 -19.40 -3.06 -3.53
C ILE A 248 -19.71 -2.28 -2.24
N VAL A 249 -20.08 -1.00 -2.36
CA VAL A 249 -20.54 -0.20 -1.22
C VAL A 249 -21.86 -0.75 -0.65
N ASN A 250 -22.75 -1.25 -1.50
CA ASN A 250 -23.99 -1.90 -1.03
C ASN A 250 -23.69 -3.18 -0.23
N TYR A 251 -22.76 -4.03 -0.68
CA TYR A 251 -22.32 -5.19 0.12
C TYR A 251 -21.77 -4.77 1.49
N THR A 252 -21.00 -3.69 1.53
CA THR A 252 -20.48 -3.11 2.78
C THR A 252 -21.61 -2.67 3.71
N ARG A 253 -22.61 -1.93 3.17
CA ARG A 253 -23.81 -1.51 3.92
C ARG A 253 -24.57 -2.72 4.47
N ASP A 254 -24.83 -3.71 3.64
CA ASP A 254 -25.61 -4.89 4.00
C ASP A 254 -24.93 -5.73 5.08
N LEU A 255 -23.60 -5.95 4.98
CA LEU A 255 -22.82 -6.66 5.99
C LEU A 255 -22.81 -5.93 7.32
N LEU A 256 -22.63 -4.62 7.28
CA LEU A 256 -22.54 -3.78 8.47
C LEU A 256 -23.89 -3.71 9.22
N THR A 257 -25.01 -3.63 8.50
CA THR A 257 -26.34 -3.55 9.12
C THR A 257 -26.88 -4.91 9.56
N ASN A 258 -26.65 -5.99 8.79
CA ASN A 258 -27.34 -7.25 9.00
C ASN A 258 -26.50 -8.35 9.68
N LYS A 259 -25.16 -8.36 9.52
CA LYS A 259 -24.30 -9.47 9.97
C LYS A 259 -22.88 -9.01 10.35
N PRO A 260 -22.70 -8.22 11.42
CA PRO A 260 -21.36 -7.82 11.85
C PRO A 260 -20.63 -9.00 12.49
N ASN A 261 -19.75 -9.68 11.73
CA ASN A 261 -18.76 -10.61 12.26
C ASN A 261 -17.33 -10.03 12.09
N PRO A 262 -16.32 -10.46 12.87
CA PRO A 262 -14.97 -9.88 12.81
C PRO A 262 -14.32 -9.91 11.43
N GLU A 263 -14.52 -10.98 10.67
CA GLU A 263 -13.96 -11.12 9.31
C GLU A 263 -14.60 -10.17 8.30
N ALA A 264 -15.92 -10.01 8.38
CA ALA A 264 -16.68 -9.06 7.59
C ALA A 264 -16.24 -7.63 7.91
N ARG A 265 -16.04 -7.31 9.19
CA ARG A 265 -15.50 -6.01 9.64
C ARG A 265 -14.16 -5.70 9.01
N ASN A 266 -13.20 -6.62 9.12
CA ASN A 266 -11.89 -6.44 8.49
C ASN A 266 -12.02 -6.22 6.97
N SER A 267 -12.87 -7.01 6.31
CA SER A 267 -13.00 -6.98 4.85
C SER A 267 -13.67 -5.69 4.36
N TYR A 268 -14.73 -5.21 5.03
CA TYR A 268 -15.38 -3.96 4.64
C TYR A 268 -14.55 -2.73 5.01
N THR A 269 -13.77 -2.77 6.09
CA THR A 269 -12.86 -1.68 6.47
C THR A 269 -11.74 -1.56 5.42
N LEU A 270 -11.12 -2.68 5.06
CA LEU A 270 -10.05 -2.71 4.07
C LEU A 270 -10.52 -2.22 2.68
N VAL A 271 -11.66 -2.73 2.18
CA VAL A 271 -12.17 -2.32 0.86
C VAL A 271 -12.61 -0.87 0.86
N SER A 272 -13.21 -0.37 1.94
CA SER A 272 -13.64 1.04 2.03
C SER A 272 -12.44 1.97 2.00
N ALA A 273 -11.40 1.69 2.79
CA ALA A 273 -10.16 2.45 2.77
C ALA A 273 -9.52 2.45 1.37
N SER A 274 -9.44 1.29 0.74
CA SER A 274 -8.81 1.16 -0.59
C SER A 274 -9.63 1.83 -1.69
N LEU A 275 -10.96 1.82 -1.61
CA LEU A 275 -11.83 2.57 -2.52
C LEU A 275 -11.69 4.08 -2.33
N LEU A 276 -11.56 4.55 -1.08
CA LEU A 276 -11.36 5.97 -0.78
C LEU A 276 -10.00 6.47 -1.28
N GLU A 277 -8.97 5.63 -1.24
CA GLU A 277 -7.65 5.96 -1.76
C GLU A 277 -7.64 6.01 -3.31
N VAL A 278 -8.23 5.02 -3.97
CA VAL A 278 -8.18 4.90 -5.44
C VAL A 278 -9.24 5.75 -6.15
N TYR A 279 -10.44 5.86 -5.57
CA TYR A 279 -11.60 6.56 -6.14
C TYR A 279 -12.18 7.57 -5.16
N PRO A 280 -11.40 8.54 -4.67
CA PRO A 280 -11.76 9.38 -3.52
C PRO A 280 -13.11 10.08 -3.68
N THR A 281 -13.40 10.65 -4.86
CA THR A 281 -14.64 11.38 -5.10
C THR A 281 -15.87 10.48 -5.07
N GLU A 282 -15.87 9.39 -5.85
CA GLU A 282 -17.04 8.51 -5.96
C GLU A 282 -17.23 7.65 -4.70
N ALA A 283 -16.13 7.16 -4.10
CA ALA A 283 -16.19 6.39 -2.86
C ALA A 283 -16.68 7.24 -1.68
N SER A 284 -16.17 8.47 -1.52
CA SER A 284 -16.66 9.38 -0.46
C SER A 284 -18.14 9.67 -0.63
N ARG A 285 -18.57 9.96 -1.85
CA ARG A 285 -19.98 10.21 -2.16
C ARG A 285 -20.85 9.01 -1.81
N LEU A 286 -20.43 7.79 -2.13
CA LEU A 286 -21.22 6.59 -1.84
C LEU A 286 -21.17 6.15 -0.36
N LEU A 287 -20.07 6.39 0.35
CA LEU A 287 -19.90 5.95 1.74
C LEU A 287 -20.44 6.96 2.76
N PHE A 288 -20.33 8.26 2.47
CA PHE A 288 -20.55 9.33 3.46
C PHE A 288 -21.81 10.17 3.24
N THR A 289 -22.44 10.10 2.07
CA THR A 289 -23.75 10.75 1.85
C THR A 289 -24.89 9.96 2.48
N ASN A 290 -25.93 10.68 2.92
CA ASN A 290 -27.11 10.08 3.51
C ASN A 290 -28.23 9.90 2.49
N ASP A 291 -28.96 8.80 2.65
CA ASP A 291 -30.26 8.66 2.02
C ASP A 291 -31.27 9.46 2.83
N ILE A 292 -31.88 10.48 2.20
CA ILE A 292 -32.89 11.35 2.79
C ILE A 292 -34.08 10.55 3.34
N LYS A 293 -34.29 9.32 2.85
CA LYS A 293 -35.39 8.44 3.25
C LYS A 293 -35.06 7.55 4.45
N ALA A 294 -33.81 7.49 4.90
CA ALA A 294 -33.39 6.62 5.99
C ALA A 294 -33.53 7.31 7.35
N ASP A 295 -34.12 6.61 8.34
CA ASP A 295 -34.29 7.12 9.72
C ASP A 295 -32.96 7.42 10.43
N ARG A 296 -31.86 6.79 10.00
CA ARG A 296 -30.51 7.01 10.56
C ARG A 296 -29.45 7.10 9.44
N PRO A 297 -28.56 8.11 9.51
CA PRO A 297 -27.41 8.23 8.61
C PRO A 297 -26.54 6.97 8.59
N PHE A 298 -26.37 6.33 7.43
CA PHE A 298 -25.46 5.18 7.28
C PHE A 298 -24.02 5.56 7.66
N ALA A 299 -23.56 6.72 7.19
CA ALA A 299 -22.23 7.24 7.46
C ALA A 299 -21.97 7.36 8.96
N TYR A 300 -22.96 7.77 9.76
CA TYR A 300 -22.83 7.86 11.21
C TYR A 300 -22.54 6.49 11.84
N LEU A 301 -23.32 5.48 11.46
CA LEU A 301 -23.12 4.12 11.96
C LEU A 301 -21.75 3.56 11.54
N PHE A 302 -21.37 3.78 10.28
CA PHE A 302 -20.09 3.32 9.75
C PHE A 302 -18.90 3.91 10.51
N ILE A 303 -18.84 5.24 10.62
CA ILE A 303 -17.77 5.93 11.34
C ILE A 303 -17.76 5.58 12.83
N THR A 304 -18.94 5.45 13.46
CA THR A 304 -19.03 5.04 14.88
C THR A 304 -18.40 3.66 15.10
N LEU A 305 -18.62 2.71 14.19
CA LEU A 305 -18.05 1.36 14.29
C LEU A 305 -16.53 1.36 14.07
N VAL A 306 -16.05 2.13 13.09
CA VAL A 306 -14.60 2.33 12.84
C VAL A 306 -13.92 2.91 14.08
N LEU A 307 -14.47 3.97 14.68
CA LEU A 307 -13.95 4.57 15.90
C LEU A 307 -13.98 3.61 17.10
N THR A 308 -15.04 2.80 17.20
CA THR A 308 -15.16 1.80 18.27
C THR A 308 -14.09 0.71 18.13
N GLU A 309 -13.77 0.29 16.91
CA GLU A 309 -12.70 -0.67 16.64
C GLU A 309 -11.34 -0.10 16.99
N ILE A 310 -11.05 1.15 16.61
CA ILE A 310 -9.81 1.85 16.98
C ILE A 310 -9.65 1.84 18.51
N ARG A 311 -10.64 2.39 19.22
CA ARG A 311 -10.60 2.49 20.70
C ARG A 311 -10.48 1.13 21.40
N ALA A 312 -11.01 0.06 20.81
CA ALA A 312 -10.91 -1.27 21.39
C ALA A 312 -9.53 -1.93 21.20
N VAL A 313 -8.78 -1.55 20.16
CA VAL A 313 -7.51 -2.17 19.79
C VAL A 313 -6.31 -1.35 20.29
N THR A 314 -6.37 -0.02 20.21
CA THR A 314 -5.27 0.90 20.57
C THR A 314 -4.59 0.57 21.90
N PRO A 315 -5.30 0.31 23.02
CA PRO A 315 -4.66 0.04 24.32
C PRO A 315 -3.80 -1.23 24.36
N ARG A 316 -3.93 -2.12 23.37
CA ARG A 316 -3.21 -3.41 23.30
C ARG A 316 -2.07 -3.40 22.28
N LEU A 317 -1.95 -2.37 21.44
CA LEU A 317 -0.99 -2.35 20.33
C LEU A 317 0.45 -2.53 20.79
N LEU A 318 0.87 -1.86 21.88
CA LEU A 318 2.22 -1.97 22.43
C LEU A 318 2.58 -3.42 22.79
N SER A 319 1.63 -4.16 23.38
CA SER A 319 1.82 -5.57 23.72
C SER A 319 1.87 -6.50 22.50
N LEU A 320 1.39 -6.03 21.35
CA LEU A 320 1.36 -6.80 20.12
C LEU A 320 2.60 -6.54 19.25
N LEU A 321 3.44 -5.53 19.51
CA LEU A 321 4.52 -5.12 18.60
C LEU A 321 5.46 -6.25 18.14
N ASN A 322 5.70 -7.25 19.00
CA ASN A 322 6.54 -8.41 18.68
C ASN A 322 5.73 -9.70 18.39
N ASP A 323 4.39 -9.60 18.36
CA ASP A 323 3.50 -10.70 18.01
C ASP A 323 3.41 -10.85 16.47
N PRO A 324 3.47 -12.08 15.92
CA PRO A 324 3.33 -12.31 14.49
C PRO A 324 2.04 -11.76 13.85
N SER A 325 1.00 -11.51 14.65
CA SER A 325 -0.28 -10.93 14.21
C SER A 325 -0.30 -9.40 14.14
N TYR A 326 0.78 -8.73 14.57
CA TYR A 326 0.88 -7.28 14.53
C TYR A 326 0.72 -6.68 13.14
N PRO A 327 1.41 -7.16 12.08
CA PRO A 327 1.29 -6.54 10.76
C PRO A 327 -0.14 -6.53 10.22
N ASP A 328 -0.90 -7.62 10.45
CA ASP A 328 -2.30 -7.69 10.06
C ASP A 328 -3.18 -6.74 10.89
N THR A 329 -2.88 -6.59 12.18
CA THR A 329 -3.56 -5.65 13.07
C THR A 329 -3.28 -4.21 12.69
N ALA A 330 -2.01 -3.87 12.45
CA ALA A 330 -1.53 -2.56 12.02
C ALA A 330 -2.14 -2.18 10.67
N LYS A 331 -2.16 -3.09 9.69
CA LYS A 331 -2.81 -2.87 8.38
C LYS A 331 -4.30 -2.60 8.51
N ARG A 332 -5.02 -3.37 9.33
CA ARG A 332 -6.46 -3.20 9.56
C ARG A 332 -6.75 -1.85 10.22
N LEU A 333 -5.96 -1.49 11.23
CA LEU A 333 -6.13 -0.25 11.97
C LEU A 333 -5.71 0.97 11.14
N GLY A 334 -4.64 0.86 10.35
CA GLY A 334 -4.26 1.88 9.37
C GLY A 334 -5.38 2.13 8.36
N SER A 335 -6.04 1.08 7.86
CA SER A 335 -7.23 1.23 7.00
C SER A 335 -8.39 1.94 7.71
N ALA A 336 -8.56 1.72 9.02
CA ALA A 336 -9.56 2.44 9.82
C ALA A 336 -9.23 3.94 9.90
N PHE A 337 -7.97 4.31 10.15
CA PHE A 337 -7.51 5.70 10.14
C PHE A 337 -7.58 6.36 8.77
N ASP A 338 -7.30 5.63 7.69
CA ASP A 338 -7.48 6.09 6.32
C ASP A 338 -8.96 6.50 6.09
N ILE A 339 -9.92 5.69 6.55
CA ILE A 339 -11.35 6.02 6.45
C ILE A 339 -11.68 7.31 7.22
N ILE A 340 -11.16 7.48 8.44
CA ILE A 340 -11.39 8.70 9.24
C ILE A 340 -10.82 9.92 8.53
N THR A 341 -9.61 9.83 8.00
CA THR A 341 -8.94 10.92 7.25
C THR A 341 -9.80 11.35 6.05
N HIS A 342 -10.27 10.39 5.24
CA HIS A 342 -11.11 10.69 4.09
C HIS A 342 -12.50 11.20 4.49
N PHE A 343 -13.05 10.75 5.61
CA PHE A 343 -14.31 11.24 6.14
C PHE A 343 -14.21 12.72 6.55
N VAL A 344 -13.18 13.10 7.29
CA VAL A 344 -12.92 14.51 7.65
C VAL A 344 -12.70 15.35 6.40
N GLY A 345 -11.87 14.88 5.46
CA GLY A 345 -11.67 15.56 4.18
C GLY A 345 -12.96 15.72 3.35
N TYR A 346 -13.87 14.74 3.41
CA TYR A 346 -15.19 14.85 2.80
C TYR A 346 -16.04 15.94 3.46
N LEU A 347 -16.02 16.03 4.79
CA LEU A 347 -16.77 17.07 5.52
C LEU A 347 -16.27 18.47 5.17
N ILE A 348 -14.95 18.69 5.08
CA ILE A 348 -14.37 19.98 4.68
C ILE A 348 -14.89 20.39 3.29
N ARG A 349 -14.75 19.51 2.29
CA ARG A 349 -15.23 19.78 0.93
C ARG A 349 -16.75 20.02 0.86
N ALA A 350 -17.51 19.31 1.68
CA ALA A 350 -18.96 19.50 1.74
C ALA A 350 -19.31 20.86 2.37
N MET A 351 -18.59 21.30 3.40
CA MET A 351 -18.77 22.63 4.01
C MET A 351 -18.46 23.75 3.01
N ASP A 352 -17.34 23.63 2.28
CA ASP A 352 -16.96 24.61 1.25
C ASP A 352 -18.04 24.74 0.17
N ALA A 353 -18.61 23.62 -0.29
CA ALA A 353 -19.70 23.63 -1.27
C ALA A 353 -21.01 24.26 -0.72
N THR A 354 -21.28 24.14 0.58
CA THR A 354 -22.45 24.77 1.21
C THR A 354 -22.25 26.27 1.47
N ALA A 355 -21.00 26.75 1.58
CA ALA A 355 -20.68 28.16 1.76
C ALA A 355 -21.13 29.03 0.57
N ASP A 356 -21.25 28.43 -0.62
CA ASP A 356 -21.81 29.03 -1.83
C ASP A 356 -23.37 29.14 -1.82
N GLY A 357 -24.02 28.84 -0.69
CA GLY A 357 -25.45 29.08 -0.47
C GLY A 357 -26.39 27.97 -0.93
N GLN A 358 -25.88 26.77 -1.21
CA GLN A 358 -26.70 25.57 -1.43
C GLN A 358 -26.61 24.63 -0.22
N ASP A 359 -27.70 24.51 0.54
CA ASP A 359 -27.84 23.44 1.53
C ASP A 359 -27.81 22.09 0.81
N ASP A 360 -26.82 21.23 1.12
CA ASP A 360 -26.78 19.86 0.61
C ASP A 360 -27.62 18.94 1.51
N PRO A 361 -28.82 18.51 1.09
CA PRO A 361 -29.68 17.64 1.90
C PRO A 361 -29.08 16.24 2.11
N SER A 362 -28.00 15.90 1.41
CA SER A 362 -27.28 14.63 1.58
C SER A 362 -26.26 14.66 2.72
N LEU A 363 -25.95 15.85 3.26
CA LEU A 363 -25.07 16.00 4.42
C LEU A 363 -25.70 15.42 5.68
N MET A 364 -24.86 14.96 6.61
CA MET A 364 -25.31 14.43 7.88
C MET A 364 -25.94 15.52 8.76
N PRO A 365 -27.09 15.25 9.41
CA PRO A 365 -27.67 16.19 10.34
C PRO A 365 -26.69 16.56 11.47
N ALA A 366 -26.70 17.84 11.86
CA ALA A 366 -25.76 18.39 12.83
C ALA A 366 -25.69 17.62 14.15
N GLU A 367 -26.81 17.06 14.62
CA GLU A 367 -26.84 16.27 15.86
C GLU A 367 -25.93 15.03 15.84
N TYR A 368 -25.77 14.39 14.67
CA TYR A 368 -24.91 13.22 14.50
C TYR A 368 -23.46 13.64 14.31
N LEU A 369 -23.23 14.74 13.59
CA LEU A 369 -21.89 15.34 13.46
C LEU A 369 -21.32 15.74 14.82
N LEU A 370 -22.11 16.35 15.70
CA LEU A 370 -21.67 16.71 17.06
C LEU A 370 -21.31 15.48 17.90
N LYS A 371 -22.08 14.38 17.79
CA LYS A 371 -21.75 13.12 18.47
C LYS A 371 -20.45 12.51 17.93
N LEU A 372 -20.26 12.55 16.60
CA LEU A 372 -19.01 12.08 15.99
C LEU A 372 -17.83 12.94 16.40
N ARG A 373 -17.99 14.27 16.47
CA ARG A 373 -16.94 15.19 16.94
C ARG A 373 -16.40 14.80 18.31
N THR A 374 -17.30 14.55 19.27
CA THR A 374 -16.90 14.06 20.61
C THR A 374 -16.18 12.72 20.51
N SER A 375 -16.74 11.76 19.77
CA SER A 375 -16.16 10.42 19.66
C SER A 375 -14.80 10.39 18.95
N ILE A 376 -14.60 11.22 17.91
CA ILE A 376 -13.32 11.38 17.22
C ILE A 376 -12.31 12.00 18.18
N SER A 377 -12.66 13.08 18.90
CA SER A 377 -11.77 13.71 19.88
C SER A 377 -11.31 12.75 20.98
N GLU A 378 -12.24 11.97 21.55
CA GLU A 378 -11.90 10.92 22.55
C GLU A 378 -10.99 9.84 21.95
N THR A 379 -11.22 9.46 20.69
CA THR A 379 -10.38 8.48 20.00
C THR A 379 -8.98 9.04 19.74
N MET A 380 -8.87 10.30 19.30
CA MET A 380 -7.58 10.95 19.04
C MET A 380 -6.77 11.18 20.31
N SER A 381 -7.41 11.44 21.46
CA SER A 381 -6.71 11.53 22.74
C SER A 381 -6.02 10.19 23.10
N LEU A 382 -6.70 9.06 22.91
CA LEU A 382 -6.11 7.72 23.08
C LEU A 382 -4.99 7.43 22.06
N VAL A 383 -5.09 7.96 20.84
CA VAL A 383 -4.04 7.84 19.83
C VAL A 383 -2.81 8.65 20.21
N ILE A 384 -2.98 9.86 20.77
CA ILE A 384 -1.87 10.67 21.28
C ILE A 384 -1.12 9.91 22.39
N GLU A 385 -1.84 9.31 23.34
CA GLU A 385 -1.24 8.47 24.38
C GLU A 385 -0.45 7.30 23.77
N PHE A 386 -1.04 6.57 22.83
CA PHE A 386 -0.35 5.46 22.17
C PHE A 386 0.88 5.90 21.39
N LEU A 387 0.80 6.98 20.60
CA LEU A 387 1.93 7.52 19.84
C LEU A 387 3.07 7.92 20.77
N ARG A 388 2.75 8.58 21.90
CA ARG A 388 3.74 8.94 22.91
C ARG A 388 4.42 7.70 23.49
N ASP A 389 3.64 6.74 23.98
CA ASP A 389 4.15 5.52 24.59
C ASP A 389 4.98 4.70 23.57
N ARG A 390 4.54 4.64 22.31
CA ARG A 390 5.22 3.96 21.21
C ARG A 390 6.56 4.60 20.89
N TYR A 391 6.61 5.93 20.88
CA TYR A 391 7.83 6.69 20.66
C TYR A 391 8.80 6.54 21.82
N ASP A 392 8.33 6.68 23.06
CA ASP A 392 9.13 6.47 24.26
C ASP A 392 9.70 5.04 24.31
N ALA A 393 8.91 4.03 23.93
CA ALA A 393 9.39 2.65 23.82
C ALA A 393 10.53 2.50 22.78
N SER A 394 10.46 3.23 21.66
CA SER A 394 11.48 3.20 20.61
C SER A 394 12.78 3.91 20.99
N VAL A 395 12.68 5.05 21.68
CA VAL A 395 13.83 5.87 22.07
C VAL A 395 14.49 5.37 23.35
N ALA A 396 13.69 4.99 24.37
CA ALA A 396 14.22 4.60 25.67
C ALA A 396 14.65 3.11 25.75
N GLY A 397 14.05 2.23 24.94
CA GLY A 397 14.25 0.77 25.02
C GLY A 397 13.90 0.18 26.41
N ALA A 398 13.84 -1.16 26.54
CA ALA A 398 13.83 -1.71 27.89
C ALA A 398 15.23 -1.46 28.51
N MET A 399 15.26 -0.73 29.63
CA MET A 399 16.44 -0.38 30.43
C MET A 399 17.11 0.99 30.20
N GLY A 400 16.49 1.95 29.52
CA GLY A 400 17.00 3.34 29.53
C GLY A 400 18.40 3.47 28.91
N LEU A 401 18.71 2.64 27.92
CA LEU A 401 19.95 2.65 27.15
C LEU A 401 19.61 3.04 25.71
N HIS A 402 20.26 4.12 25.23
CA HIS A 402 20.09 4.64 23.87
C HIS A 402 20.41 3.54 22.82
N PRO A 403 19.67 3.47 21.69
CA PRO A 403 19.93 2.52 20.61
C PRO A 403 21.39 2.50 20.11
N ASP A 404 22.08 3.64 20.18
CA ASP A 404 23.48 3.77 19.75
C ASP A 404 24.50 3.14 20.71
N ALA A 405 24.10 2.73 21.91
CA ALA A 405 24.94 2.00 22.85
C ALA A 405 25.09 0.50 22.50
N ARG A 406 24.72 0.10 21.27
CA ARG A 406 24.70 -1.30 20.78
C ARG A 406 25.93 -1.63 19.90
N PRO A 407 27.07 -2.07 20.47
CA PRO A 407 28.07 -2.75 19.67
C PRO A 407 27.61 -4.19 19.44
N ASN A 408 27.22 -4.52 18.20
CA ASN A 408 26.86 -5.85 17.71
C ASN A 408 25.46 -6.36 18.10
N ALA A 409 24.44 -6.04 17.28
CA ALA A 409 23.22 -6.84 17.22
C ALA A 409 23.47 -8.06 16.29
N PRO A 410 23.49 -9.31 16.79
CA PRO A 410 23.66 -10.48 15.93
C PRO A 410 22.34 -10.86 15.25
N ASP A 411 22.39 -11.23 13.97
CA ASP A 411 21.29 -11.78 13.15
C ASP A 411 20.62 -13.07 13.70
N GLN A 412 20.98 -13.54 14.90
CA GLN A 412 20.59 -14.84 15.47
C GLN A 412 19.50 -14.79 16.55
N TRP A 413 18.75 -13.70 16.67
CA TRP A 413 17.69 -13.57 17.70
C TRP A 413 16.32 -14.03 17.16
N GLN A 414 16.27 -15.20 16.49
CA GLN A 414 15.03 -15.75 15.96
C GLN A 414 14.11 -16.37 17.04
N ASP A 415 14.63 -16.72 18.22
CA ASP A 415 13.88 -17.44 19.27
C ASP A 415 13.89 -16.79 20.67
N THR A 416 14.51 -15.62 20.84
CA THR A 416 14.45 -14.86 22.11
C THR A 416 13.76 -13.53 21.89
N LEU A 417 12.60 -13.35 22.54
CA LEU A 417 11.90 -12.05 22.62
C LEU A 417 12.93 -10.98 22.97
N PRO A 418 13.09 -9.94 22.14
CA PRO A 418 14.07 -8.91 22.43
C PRO A 418 13.73 -8.27 23.78
N ILE A 419 14.77 -7.95 24.57
CA ILE A 419 14.66 -7.21 25.84
C ILE A 419 14.40 -5.73 25.49
N THR A 420 13.52 -5.45 24.54
CA THR A 420 13.11 -4.11 24.12
C THR A 420 11.60 -4.08 24.06
N TRP A 421 11.02 -2.98 24.52
CA TRP A 421 9.58 -2.73 24.36
C TRP A 421 9.21 -2.38 22.91
N ASP A 422 10.20 -2.13 22.06
CA ASP A 422 10.04 -1.87 20.62
C ASP A 422 10.08 -3.16 19.77
N SER A 423 9.51 -3.09 18.56
CA SER A 423 9.60 -4.15 17.54
C SER A 423 11.00 -4.19 16.94
N SER A 424 11.52 -5.41 16.75
CA SER A 424 12.78 -5.64 16.04
C SER A 424 12.65 -5.50 14.51
N LYS A 425 11.42 -5.45 13.98
CA LYS A 425 11.12 -5.45 12.54
C LYS A 425 10.39 -4.19 12.09
N ASP A 426 9.45 -3.72 12.91
CA ASP A 426 8.56 -2.60 12.60
C ASP A 426 8.97 -1.37 13.41
N VAL A 427 10.12 -0.78 13.05
CA VAL A 427 10.62 0.45 13.68
C VAL A 427 9.63 1.59 13.42
N ILE A 428 9.49 2.51 14.37
CA ILE A 428 8.47 3.56 14.36
C ILE A 428 8.49 4.42 13.07
N ASP A 429 9.67 4.66 12.49
CA ASP A 429 9.86 5.45 11.27
C ASP A 429 9.59 4.68 9.97
N ASN A 430 9.23 3.40 10.07
CA ASN A 430 8.85 2.56 8.93
C ASN A 430 7.52 1.81 9.17
N ASP A 431 6.79 2.14 10.24
CA ASP A 431 5.51 1.53 10.57
C ASP A 431 4.34 2.30 9.89
N PRO A 432 3.62 1.66 8.94
CA PRO A 432 2.51 2.32 8.23
C PRO A 432 1.35 2.73 9.13
N LEU A 433 1.17 2.07 10.29
CA LEU A 433 0.14 2.45 11.24
C LEU A 433 0.40 3.83 11.82
N ILE A 434 1.66 4.11 12.21
CA ILE A 434 2.06 5.40 12.79
C ILE A 434 1.81 6.53 11.80
N LEU A 435 2.13 6.30 10.53
CA LEU A 435 1.85 7.28 9.48
C LEU A 435 0.35 7.54 9.30
N ALA A 436 -0.47 6.49 9.32
CA ALA A 436 -1.93 6.61 9.21
C ALA A 436 -2.55 7.32 10.43
N GLU A 437 -2.06 7.02 11.64
CA GLU A 437 -2.45 7.69 12.89
C GLU A 437 -2.12 9.18 12.86
N ILE A 438 -0.88 9.53 12.49
CA ILE A 438 -0.44 10.93 12.39
C ILE A 438 -1.27 11.67 11.34
N ARG A 439 -1.55 11.07 10.17
CA ARG A 439 -2.41 11.70 9.14
C ARG A 439 -3.81 12.00 9.65
N ALA A 440 -4.44 11.04 10.32
CA ALA A 440 -5.79 11.21 10.84
C ALA A 440 -5.84 12.22 12.00
N LEU A 441 -4.82 12.21 12.87
CA LEU A 441 -4.67 13.18 13.96
C LEU A 441 -4.41 14.59 13.40
N ALA A 442 -3.52 14.72 12.42
CA ALA A 442 -3.11 15.99 11.82
C ALA A 442 -4.31 16.76 11.26
N ILE A 443 -5.09 16.10 10.40
CA ILE A 443 -6.28 16.73 9.82
C ILE A 443 -7.31 17.08 10.90
N TRP A 444 -7.45 16.27 11.96
CA TRP A 444 -8.37 16.59 13.05
C TRP A 444 -7.91 17.78 13.89
N LEU A 445 -6.61 17.87 14.22
CA LEU A 445 -6.04 18.97 14.99
C LEU A 445 -6.16 20.32 14.27
N ARG A 446 -5.97 20.31 12.94
CA ARG A 446 -6.10 21.50 12.11
C ARG A 446 -7.55 22.00 12.06
N GLU A 447 -8.51 21.10 11.85
CA GLU A 447 -9.89 21.48 11.53
C GLU A 447 -10.79 21.62 12.78
N ASP A 448 -10.49 20.93 13.88
CA ASP A 448 -11.29 21.01 15.10
C ASP A 448 -10.67 21.95 16.15
N ASP A 449 -11.49 22.83 16.72
CA ASP A 449 -11.09 23.84 17.73
C ASP A 449 -10.96 23.29 19.16
N ASN A 450 -10.66 22.00 19.30
CA ASN A 450 -10.48 21.38 20.61
C ASN A 450 -9.11 21.75 21.21
N LYS A 451 -9.09 22.84 21.97
CA LYS A 451 -7.91 23.37 22.66
C LYS A 451 -7.25 22.38 23.61
N LEU A 452 -8.02 21.47 24.24
CA LEU A 452 -7.46 20.46 25.13
C LEU A 452 -6.64 19.45 24.33
N LEU A 453 -7.21 18.95 23.24
CA LEU A 453 -6.55 17.98 22.37
C LEU A 453 -5.29 18.57 21.71
N ARG A 454 -5.33 19.83 21.25
CA ARG A 454 -4.14 20.54 20.73
C ARG A 454 -3.03 20.65 21.78
N LYS A 455 -3.38 20.86 23.06
CA LYS A 455 -2.41 20.87 24.17
C LYS A 455 -1.84 19.51 24.51
N GLU A 456 -2.63 18.44 24.37
CA GLU A 456 -2.14 17.06 24.50
C GLU A 456 -1.16 16.73 23.35
N ALA A 457 -1.53 17.07 22.11
CA ALA A 457 -0.71 16.86 20.93
C ALA A 457 0.61 17.64 20.94
N ALA A 458 0.69 18.77 21.65
CA ALA A 458 1.95 19.47 21.88
C ALA A 458 3.03 18.58 22.54
N GLY A 459 2.62 17.55 23.31
CA GLY A 459 3.53 16.56 23.90
C GLY A 459 4.14 15.57 22.90
N LEU A 460 3.73 15.61 21.63
CA LEU A 460 4.29 14.81 20.52
C LEU A 460 5.28 15.60 19.66
N THR A 461 5.57 16.87 20.00
CA THR A 461 6.36 17.76 19.13
C THR A 461 7.78 17.25 18.89
N ASP A 462 8.41 16.63 19.89
CA ASP A 462 9.70 15.95 19.75
C ASP A 462 9.63 14.77 18.76
N MET A 463 8.65 13.88 18.95
CA MET A 463 8.39 12.76 18.03
C MET A 463 8.15 13.26 16.59
N PHE A 464 7.35 14.31 16.43
CA PHE A 464 7.10 14.91 15.13
C PHE A 464 8.40 15.43 14.50
N MET A 465 9.25 16.14 15.25
CA MET A 465 10.50 16.66 14.68
C MET A 465 11.48 15.54 14.30
N ASP A 466 11.55 14.48 15.10
CA ASP A 466 12.43 13.33 14.80
C ASP A 466 11.94 12.52 13.59
N LEU A 467 10.64 12.24 13.49
CA LEU A 467 10.04 11.56 12.34
C LEU A 467 10.13 12.41 11.06
N TYR A 468 9.99 13.73 11.17
CA TYR A 468 10.16 14.66 10.06
C TYR A 468 11.58 14.57 9.49
N GLN A 469 12.59 14.54 10.35
CA GLN A 469 14.00 14.42 9.94
C GLN A 469 14.36 13.02 9.42
N ALA A 470 13.77 11.97 9.99
CA ALA A 470 14.01 10.59 9.58
C ALA A 470 13.38 10.24 8.22
N SER A 471 12.43 11.06 7.74
CA SER A 471 11.73 10.84 6.47
C SER A 471 12.70 10.91 5.27
N ALA A 472 12.67 9.87 4.44
CA ALA A 472 13.54 9.73 3.27
C ALA A 472 12.79 9.01 2.12
N PRO A 473 13.23 9.14 0.84
CA PRO A 473 12.56 8.49 -0.30
C PRO A 473 12.44 6.97 -0.19
N GLU A 474 13.36 6.32 0.53
CA GLU A 474 13.38 4.86 0.76
C GLU A 474 12.59 4.43 2.00
N ARG A 475 12.02 5.40 2.76
CA ARG A 475 11.24 5.19 3.99
C ARG A 475 9.85 5.80 3.84
N LEU A 476 9.02 5.60 4.86
CA LEU A 476 7.76 6.33 4.98
C LEU A 476 8.03 7.83 5.11
N ASP A 477 7.27 8.64 4.37
CA ASP A 477 7.38 10.09 4.41
C ASP A 477 6.34 10.69 5.35
N PHE A 478 6.80 11.20 6.50
CA PHE A 478 5.98 11.82 7.52
C PHE A 478 5.89 13.34 7.38
N ARG A 479 6.66 13.95 6.47
CA ARG A 479 6.84 15.41 6.44
C ARG A 479 5.53 16.17 6.27
N SER A 480 4.75 15.87 5.23
CA SER A 480 3.47 16.56 5.00
C SER A 480 2.45 16.34 6.13
N PRO A 481 2.18 15.09 6.59
CA PRO A 481 1.30 14.88 7.74
C PRO A 481 1.71 15.64 9.00
N ILE A 482 3.02 15.75 9.27
CA ILE A 482 3.55 16.47 10.42
C ILE A 482 3.35 17.98 10.27
N LEU A 483 3.58 18.54 9.08
CA LEU A 483 3.33 19.98 8.84
C LEU A 483 1.85 20.31 9.10
N VAL A 484 0.93 19.48 8.60
CA VAL A 484 -0.51 19.64 8.86
C VAL A 484 -0.83 19.54 10.35
N ALA A 485 -0.20 18.61 11.09
CA ALA A 485 -0.40 18.50 12.53
C ALA A 485 0.10 19.75 13.27
N LEU A 486 1.25 20.27 12.86
CA LEU A 486 1.85 21.46 13.45
C LEU A 486 0.98 22.70 13.28
N GLU A 487 0.28 22.88 12.15
CA GLU A 487 -0.68 23.98 11.98
C GLU A 487 -1.70 24.03 13.13
N GLY A 488 -2.19 22.87 13.59
CA GLY A 488 -3.08 22.78 14.75
C GLY A 488 -2.36 22.94 16.09
N VAL A 489 -1.15 22.40 16.24
CA VAL A 489 -0.39 22.43 17.50
C VAL A 489 0.12 23.84 17.83
N VAL A 490 0.73 24.54 16.87
CA VAL A 490 1.32 25.88 17.08
C VAL A 490 0.28 26.99 17.26
N PHE A 491 -1.01 26.67 17.08
CA PHE A 491 -2.11 27.57 17.41
C PHE A 491 -2.26 27.80 18.93
N GLU A 492 -1.82 26.86 19.77
CA GLU A 492 -1.89 26.98 21.23
C GLU A 492 -0.49 27.30 21.80
N ASN A 493 -0.41 28.20 22.79
CA ASN A 493 0.87 28.64 23.39
C ASN A 493 1.77 27.47 23.84
N LYS A 494 1.19 26.41 24.43
CA LYS A 494 1.96 25.22 24.81
C LYS A 494 2.62 24.53 23.62
N GLY A 495 1.96 24.54 22.46
CA GLY A 495 2.52 24.02 21.22
C GLY A 495 3.63 24.90 20.66
N VAL A 496 3.47 26.23 20.74
CA VAL A 496 4.54 27.19 20.40
C VAL A 496 5.78 26.93 21.27
N ASP A 497 5.61 26.82 22.59
CA ASP A 497 6.69 26.53 23.53
C ASP A 497 7.38 25.20 23.20
N ALA A 498 6.60 24.14 22.94
CA ALA A 498 7.12 22.81 22.60
C ALA A 498 7.85 22.81 21.24
N PHE A 499 7.34 23.53 20.25
CA PHE A 499 7.96 23.66 18.94
C PHE A 499 9.29 24.40 19.01
N GLY A 500 9.35 25.49 19.78
CA GLY A 500 10.60 26.21 20.06
C GLY A 500 11.61 25.35 20.82
N ALA A 501 11.17 24.68 21.89
CA ALA A 501 12.03 23.85 22.74
C ALA A 501 12.69 22.67 22.01
N ASN A 502 12.00 22.10 21.01
CA ASN A 502 12.51 21.00 20.18
C ASN A 502 13.21 21.50 18.90
N GLY A 503 13.51 22.79 18.79
CA GLY A 503 14.22 23.36 17.65
C GLY A 503 13.45 23.29 16.32
N GLY A 504 12.12 23.14 16.37
CA GLY A 504 11.30 22.88 15.20
C GLY A 504 11.45 23.95 14.12
N TRP A 505 11.53 25.22 14.51
CA TRP A 505 11.73 26.31 13.56
C TRP A 505 13.08 26.22 12.83
N LYS A 506 14.15 25.75 13.48
CA LYS A 506 15.47 25.54 12.86
C LYS A 506 15.42 24.40 11.85
N ILE A 507 14.72 23.32 12.20
CA ILE A 507 14.55 22.13 11.34
C ILE A 507 13.80 22.51 10.07
N LEU A 508 12.65 23.18 10.23
CA LEU A 508 11.82 23.59 9.10
C LEU A 508 12.50 24.67 8.24
N SER A 509 13.18 25.64 8.86
CA SER A 509 13.94 26.67 8.11
C SER A 509 15.03 26.06 7.25
N HIS A 510 15.73 25.04 7.76
CA HIS A 510 16.74 24.33 6.99
C HIS A 510 16.14 23.51 5.83
N ASP A 511 14.99 22.87 6.01
CA ASP A 511 14.31 22.19 4.89
C ASP A 511 13.79 23.21 3.86
N LEU A 512 13.25 24.35 4.31
CA LEU A 512 12.80 25.43 3.43
C LEU A 512 13.93 25.95 2.54
N VAL A 513 15.11 26.18 3.11
CA VAL A 513 16.31 26.60 2.35
C VAL A 513 16.72 25.52 1.33
N LYS A 514 16.65 24.24 1.69
CA LYS A 514 16.93 23.14 0.74
C LYS A 514 15.95 23.11 -0.43
N ILE A 515 14.65 23.30 -0.15
CA ILE A 515 13.62 23.37 -1.19
C ILE A 515 13.89 24.57 -2.10
N LEU A 516 14.13 25.75 -1.53
CA LEU A 516 14.40 26.98 -2.27
C LEU A 516 15.66 26.88 -3.15
N GLN A 517 16.71 26.23 -2.67
CA GLN A 517 17.96 26.00 -3.41
C GLN A 517 17.89 24.81 -4.41
N GLY A 518 16.79 24.05 -4.41
CA GLY A 518 16.56 22.96 -5.36
C GLY A 518 16.53 23.44 -6.82
N VAL A 519 16.95 22.58 -7.75
CA VAL A 519 16.96 22.90 -9.18
C VAL A 519 15.51 22.97 -9.72
N PRO A 520 15.06 24.10 -10.29
CA PRO A 520 13.66 24.29 -10.70
C PRO A 520 13.16 23.23 -11.69
N SER A 521 13.99 22.83 -12.65
CA SER A 521 13.62 21.81 -13.66
C SER A 521 13.46 20.40 -13.09
N ALA A 522 13.89 20.18 -11.85
CA ALA A 522 13.78 18.90 -11.13
C ALA A 522 12.91 19.01 -9.87
N ARG A 523 12.36 20.19 -9.57
CA ARG A 523 11.48 20.41 -8.43
C ARG A 523 10.11 19.81 -8.76
N ASP A 524 9.66 18.90 -7.91
CA ASP A 524 8.32 18.32 -7.99
C ASP A 524 7.32 19.32 -7.36
N ASP A 525 6.09 19.43 -7.89
CA ASP A 525 5.02 20.29 -7.34
C ASP A 525 4.81 20.02 -5.83
N ARG A 526 5.11 18.79 -5.39
CA ARG A 526 5.07 18.36 -3.99
C ARG A 526 6.09 19.07 -3.10
N GLU A 527 7.28 19.37 -3.60
CA GLU A 527 8.31 20.07 -2.82
C GLU A 527 7.94 21.54 -2.64
N SER A 528 7.40 22.19 -3.67
CA SER A 528 6.91 23.57 -3.59
C SER A 528 5.70 23.69 -2.66
N SER A 529 4.78 22.73 -2.74
CA SER A 529 3.65 22.62 -1.79
C SER A 529 4.16 22.46 -0.35
N ARG A 530 5.18 21.61 -0.13
CA ARG A 530 5.82 21.44 1.20
C ARG A 530 6.46 22.74 1.68
N GLY A 531 7.10 23.50 0.79
CA GLY A 531 7.67 24.82 1.12
C GLY A 531 6.60 25.79 1.62
N MET A 532 5.44 25.84 0.97
CA MET A 532 4.31 26.65 1.42
C MET A 532 3.76 26.21 2.79
N GLU A 533 3.62 24.90 3.00
CA GLU A 533 3.19 24.35 4.30
C GLU A 533 4.17 24.72 5.43
N ILE A 534 5.48 24.70 5.17
CA ILE A 534 6.49 25.16 6.12
C ILE A 534 6.30 26.63 6.46
N VAL A 535 6.17 27.50 5.45
CA VAL A 535 5.98 28.94 5.66
C VAL A 535 4.72 29.21 6.48
N ARG A 536 3.63 28.47 6.24
CA ARG A 536 2.37 28.61 6.99
C ARG A 536 2.52 28.34 8.49
N ILE A 537 3.50 27.52 8.89
CA ILE A 537 3.82 27.26 10.30
C ILE A 537 4.79 28.32 10.85
N LEU A 538 5.84 28.63 10.10
CA LEU A 538 6.90 29.53 10.57
C LEU A 538 6.45 30.98 10.68
N LEU A 539 5.56 31.44 9.80
CA LEU A 539 5.10 32.83 9.79
C LEU A 539 4.32 33.18 11.07
N PRO A 540 3.22 32.47 11.45
CA PRO A 540 2.53 32.72 12.72
C PRO A 540 3.42 32.51 13.95
N PHE A 541 4.34 31.54 13.90
CA PHE A 541 5.30 31.32 14.98
C PHE A 541 6.20 32.55 15.19
N SER A 542 6.74 33.11 14.10
CA SER A 542 7.60 34.31 14.15
C SER A 542 6.86 35.57 14.58
N GLU A 543 5.56 35.66 14.31
CA GLU A 543 4.71 36.78 14.74
C GLU A 543 4.30 36.70 16.21
N ALA A 544 4.28 35.48 16.78
CA ALA A 544 3.95 35.25 18.18
C ALA A 544 5.11 35.54 19.15
N GLU A 545 6.35 35.73 18.66
CA GLU A 545 7.52 36.01 19.50
C GLU A 545 7.46 37.42 20.13
N GLU A 546 7.18 37.49 21.44
CA GLU A 546 7.01 38.76 22.17
C GLU A 546 8.28 39.63 22.27
N ASN A 547 9.47 39.03 22.14
CA ASN A 547 10.77 39.71 22.32
C ASN A 547 11.36 40.27 21.01
N GLY A 548 10.61 40.19 19.91
CA GLY A 548 11.10 40.44 18.56
C GLY A 548 12.01 39.30 18.08
N THR A 549 12.36 39.35 16.79
CA THR A 549 13.07 38.25 16.12
C THR A 549 14.45 37.98 16.71
N GLU A 550 14.71 36.73 17.10
CA GLU A 550 16.02 36.27 17.56
C GLU A 550 17.10 36.36 16.46
N GLU A 551 18.36 36.61 16.83
CA GLU A 551 19.44 36.75 15.84
C GLU A 551 19.70 35.46 15.04
N ASP A 552 19.43 34.29 15.63
CA ASP A 552 19.58 33.00 14.95
C ASP A 552 18.69 32.90 13.68
N TRP A 553 17.54 33.60 13.62
CA TRP A 553 16.68 33.67 12.44
C TRP A 553 17.33 34.37 11.24
N MET A 554 18.30 35.24 11.48
CA MET A 554 18.94 36.00 10.40
C MET A 554 19.78 35.10 9.47
N GLY A 555 20.12 33.89 9.92
CA GLY A 555 20.67 32.85 9.06
C GLY A 555 19.73 32.47 7.90
N LEU A 556 18.42 32.42 8.16
CA LEU A 556 17.42 32.18 7.12
C LEU A 556 17.32 33.38 6.17
N VAL A 557 17.24 34.60 6.70
CA VAL A 557 17.17 35.84 5.90
C VAL A 557 18.38 35.97 4.98
N THR A 558 19.58 35.68 5.48
CA THR A 558 20.81 35.70 4.66
C THR A 558 20.83 34.59 3.60
N ALA A 559 20.32 33.39 3.91
CA ALA A 559 20.20 32.30 2.94
C ALA A 559 19.21 32.65 1.80
N ILE A 560 18.07 33.26 2.13
CA ILE A 560 17.08 33.74 1.15
C ILE A 560 17.68 34.89 0.31
N ALA A 561 18.35 35.85 0.94
CA ALA A 561 19.01 36.94 0.23
C ALA A 561 20.15 36.49 -0.71
N ALA A 562 20.77 35.34 -0.42
CA ALA A 562 21.82 34.75 -1.26
C ALA A 562 21.26 33.87 -2.39
N TRP A 563 19.95 33.61 -2.40
CA TRP A 563 19.30 32.81 -3.44
C TRP A 563 19.19 33.61 -4.74
N ALA A 564 19.50 32.95 -5.85
CA ALA A 564 19.38 33.51 -7.18
C ALA A 564 18.09 32.97 -7.83
N PRO A 565 17.08 33.81 -8.07
CA PRO A 565 15.84 33.37 -8.69
C PRO A 565 16.11 32.87 -10.12
N PRO A 566 15.44 31.80 -10.57
CA PRO A 566 15.56 31.29 -11.92
C PRO A 566 15.08 32.29 -12.97
N ASP A 567 15.85 32.45 -14.05
CA ASP A 567 15.44 33.24 -15.21
C ASP A 567 14.42 32.46 -16.07
N GLY A 568 13.19 32.98 -16.20
CA GLY A 568 12.18 32.48 -17.15
C GLY A 568 10.84 32.14 -16.51
N ALA A 569 9.91 31.62 -17.33
CA ALA A 569 8.58 31.23 -16.85
C ALA A 569 8.66 29.99 -15.93
N GLN A 570 8.02 30.08 -14.77
CA GLN A 570 7.95 29.02 -13.77
C GLN A 570 6.50 28.56 -13.56
N PRO A 571 6.28 27.33 -13.05
CA PRO A 571 4.97 26.92 -12.55
C PRO A 571 4.44 27.89 -11.47
N LEU A 572 3.12 28.14 -11.47
CA LEU A 572 2.49 29.04 -10.49
C LEU A 572 2.76 28.63 -9.04
N VAL A 573 2.75 27.33 -8.75
CA VAL A 573 3.00 26.78 -7.41
C VAL A 573 4.41 27.12 -6.90
N ASP A 574 5.39 27.22 -7.80
CA ASP A 574 6.76 27.61 -7.44
C ASP A 574 6.81 29.09 -7.08
N LEU A 575 6.17 29.94 -7.87
CA LEU A 575 6.09 31.39 -7.62
C LEU A 575 5.34 31.71 -6.32
N GLU A 576 4.25 30.98 -6.03
CA GLU A 576 3.50 31.11 -4.77
C GLU A 576 4.37 30.75 -3.55
N MET A 577 5.14 29.65 -3.65
CA MET A 577 6.08 29.25 -2.60
C MET A 577 7.17 30.30 -2.40
N GLU A 578 7.77 30.80 -3.47
CA GLU A 578 8.83 31.80 -3.42
C GLU A 578 8.32 33.12 -2.84
N ALA A 579 7.13 33.58 -3.23
CA ALA A 579 6.49 34.75 -2.64
C ALA A 579 6.24 34.57 -1.13
N ALA A 580 5.75 33.40 -0.71
CA ALA A 580 5.52 33.09 0.70
C ALA A 580 6.84 33.10 1.50
N VAL A 581 7.94 32.60 0.94
CA VAL A 581 9.28 32.66 1.56
C VAL A 581 9.73 34.12 1.77
N LEU A 582 9.50 34.99 0.79
CA LEU A 582 9.83 36.41 0.90
C LEU A 582 8.95 37.12 1.94
N GLN A 583 7.67 36.74 2.07
CA GLN A 583 6.79 37.24 3.14
C GLN A 583 7.31 36.84 4.53
N LEU A 584 7.77 35.60 4.71
CA LEU A 584 8.39 35.16 5.96
C LEU A 584 9.64 35.98 6.29
N ALA A 585 10.53 36.18 5.32
CA ALA A 585 11.72 37.02 5.52
C ALA A 585 11.36 38.47 5.87
N THR A 586 10.28 38.99 5.27
CA THR A 586 9.77 40.33 5.55
C THR A 586 9.21 40.45 6.95
N SER A 587 8.45 39.46 7.42
CA SER A 587 7.94 39.43 8.80
C SER A 587 9.09 39.40 9.82
N LEU A 588 10.09 38.55 9.61
CA LEU A 588 11.30 38.47 10.45
C LEU A 588 12.07 39.79 10.49
N LEU A 589 12.24 40.48 9.35
CA LEU A 589 12.94 41.76 9.30
C LEU A 589 12.13 42.90 9.94
N THR A 590 10.82 42.87 9.81
CA THR A 590 9.92 43.87 10.40
C THR A 590 9.89 43.77 11.92
N ASN A 591 9.87 42.53 12.45
CA ASN A 591 9.90 42.24 13.88
C ASN A 591 11.30 42.36 14.51
N ALA A 592 12.35 42.54 13.70
CA ALA A 592 13.72 42.71 14.19
C ALA A 592 13.99 44.11 14.78
N HIS A 593 14.83 44.15 15.82
CA HIS A 593 15.29 45.39 16.44
C HIS A 593 16.05 46.29 15.44
N GLU A 594 15.98 47.61 15.61
CA GLU A 594 16.57 48.59 14.65
C GLU A 594 18.07 48.34 14.40
N GLY A 595 18.83 47.97 15.44
CA GLY A 595 20.25 47.63 15.30
C GLY A 595 20.49 46.37 14.47
N MET A 596 19.59 45.41 14.49
CA MET A 596 19.65 44.20 13.66
C MET A 596 19.30 44.53 12.21
N ARG A 597 18.23 45.29 11.97
CA ARG A 597 17.88 45.79 10.62
C ARG A 597 19.05 46.49 9.94
N LYS A 598 19.73 47.39 10.66
CA LYS A 598 20.94 48.09 10.14
C LYS A 598 22.09 47.14 9.78
N ARG A 599 22.24 46.01 10.49
CA ARG A 599 23.27 45.01 10.18
C ARG A 599 22.95 44.21 8.92
N TYR A 600 21.67 43.99 8.62
CA TYR A 600 21.20 43.16 7.51
C TYR A 600 20.65 43.96 6.32
N VAL A 601 20.95 45.26 6.21
CA VAL A 601 20.52 46.13 5.10
C VAL A 601 20.84 45.56 3.71
N HIS A 602 22.00 44.90 3.55
CA HIS A 602 22.36 44.27 2.29
C HIS A 602 21.47 43.07 1.96
N SER A 603 21.09 42.28 2.96
CA SER A 603 20.13 41.19 2.79
C SER A 603 18.74 41.73 2.46
N THR A 604 18.31 42.79 3.14
CA THR A 604 17.04 43.48 2.85
C THR A 604 16.99 43.96 1.40
N ALA A 605 18.04 44.64 0.94
CA ALA A 605 18.11 45.12 -0.45
C ALA A 605 18.09 43.98 -1.46
N ALA A 606 18.80 42.87 -1.20
CA ALA A 606 18.79 41.70 -2.07
C ALA A 606 17.39 41.06 -2.17
N ILE A 607 16.67 40.93 -1.04
CA ILE A 607 15.30 40.41 -1.00
C ILE A 607 14.34 41.30 -1.80
N VAL A 608 14.50 42.62 -1.72
CA VAL A 608 13.71 43.57 -2.54
C VAL A 608 13.95 43.35 -4.03
N GLU A 609 15.20 43.17 -4.47
CA GLU A 609 15.48 42.89 -5.88
C GLU A 609 14.92 41.54 -6.34
N ILE A 610 14.98 40.52 -5.49
CA ILE A 610 14.36 39.21 -5.76
C ILE A 610 12.85 39.36 -5.92
N ALA A 611 12.18 40.09 -5.01
CA ALA A 611 10.73 40.31 -5.09
C ALA A 611 10.32 41.05 -6.38
N ARG A 612 11.07 42.06 -6.79
CA ARG A 612 10.83 42.77 -8.07
C ARG A 612 11.03 41.84 -9.27
N HIS A 613 12.09 41.02 -9.25
CA HIS A 613 12.34 40.07 -10.32
C HIS A 613 11.20 39.06 -10.47
N LEU A 614 10.71 38.48 -9.37
CA LEU A 614 9.58 37.56 -9.40
C LEU A 614 8.29 38.25 -9.86
N ARG A 615 8.05 39.50 -9.42
CA ARG A 615 6.89 40.29 -9.85
C ARG A 615 6.84 40.48 -11.37
N ASP A 616 7.99 40.66 -12.00
CA ASP A 616 8.09 40.81 -13.47
C ASP A 616 7.81 39.49 -14.21
N GLN A 617 7.86 38.34 -13.53
CA GLN A 617 7.53 37.02 -14.08
C GLN A 617 6.05 36.64 -13.92
N VAL A 618 5.30 37.31 -13.03
CA VAL A 618 3.89 37.00 -12.78
C VAL A 618 3.00 37.52 -13.90
N ASP A 619 2.14 36.65 -14.44
CA ASP A 619 1.16 37.00 -15.48
C ASP A 619 0.15 38.05 -14.99
N GLU A 620 -0.38 38.88 -15.90
CA GLU A 620 -1.36 39.93 -15.56
C GLU A 620 -2.67 39.39 -14.94
N GLY A 621 -2.94 38.08 -15.07
CA GLY A 621 -4.10 37.41 -14.50
C GLY A 621 -4.01 37.11 -12.99
N ASP A 622 -2.80 37.04 -12.44
CA ASP A 622 -2.56 36.59 -11.05
C ASP A 622 -2.35 37.78 -10.11
N GLY A 623 -3.36 38.66 -10.07
CA GLY A 623 -3.30 39.93 -9.34
C GLY A 623 -2.99 39.79 -7.84
N SER A 624 -3.45 38.72 -7.19
CA SER A 624 -3.21 38.48 -5.74
C SER A 624 -1.75 38.14 -5.42
N LEU A 625 -1.09 37.37 -6.28
CA LEU A 625 0.33 37.04 -6.12
C LEU A 625 1.19 38.29 -6.37
N ARG A 626 0.83 39.07 -7.39
CA ARG A 626 1.50 40.33 -7.69
C ARG A 626 1.36 41.35 -6.55
N GLU A 627 0.18 41.47 -5.96
CA GLU A 627 -0.07 42.30 -4.78
C GLU A 627 0.78 41.84 -3.58
N SER A 628 0.85 40.53 -3.33
CA SER A 628 1.67 39.95 -2.27
C SER A 628 3.17 40.30 -2.40
N LEU A 629 3.70 40.30 -3.63
CA LEU A 629 5.09 40.69 -3.91
C LEU A 629 5.28 42.22 -3.81
N ASP A 630 4.29 43.01 -4.23
CA ASP A 630 4.32 44.46 -4.07
C ASP A 630 4.33 44.85 -2.58
N ASP A 631 3.56 44.17 -1.74
CA ASP A 631 3.56 44.37 -0.29
C ASP A 631 4.93 44.08 0.34
N VAL A 632 5.61 43.03 -0.11
CA VAL A 632 7.00 42.73 0.31
C VAL A 632 7.93 43.88 -0.04
N VAL A 633 7.89 44.37 -1.29
CA VAL A 633 8.74 45.47 -1.75
C VAL A 633 8.48 46.74 -0.94
N VAL A 634 7.21 47.14 -0.82
CA VAL A 634 6.81 48.36 -0.10
C VAL A 634 7.20 48.29 1.38
N THR A 635 6.96 47.13 2.02
CA THR A 635 7.27 46.95 3.45
C THR A 635 8.76 47.04 3.69
N LEU A 636 9.58 46.31 2.91
CA LEU A 636 11.03 46.27 3.11
C LEU A 636 11.73 47.59 2.75
N GLU A 637 11.23 48.35 1.78
CA GLU A 637 11.74 49.69 1.47
C GLU A 637 11.47 50.72 2.58
N SER A 638 10.49 50.44 3.44
CA SER A 638 10.12 51.32 4.56
C SER A 638 10.91 51.07 5.85
N LEU A 639 11.66 49.95 5.93
CA LEU A 639 12.49 49.56 7.08
C LEU A 639 13.87 50.24 7.07
#